data_AF-A0AA88XX32-F1
#
_entry.id   AF-A0AA88XX32-F1
#
_cell.length_a   1.000
_cell.length_b   1.000
_cell.length_c   1.000
_cell.angle_alpha   90.00
_cell.angle_beta   90.00
_cell.angle_gamma   90.00
#
_symmetry.space_group_name_H-M   'P 1'
#
loop_
_entity.id
_entity.type
_entity.pdbx_description
1 polymer ?
#
loop_
_entity_poly.entity_id
_entity_poly.type
_entity_poly.pdbx_seq_one_letter_code
_entity_poly.pdbx_strand_id
1 'polypeptide(L)'
;MTQTRARAAAENNFEKYLEDISGKLSTLDEKFENISEIVHRLEERIESSDNKLDLIIRDNNLKQTFDKVPVSENEANITFDTNANLILQRRQTHDNNDEAYQKRREIGHFWKKMLNERKQAYWNAIRSESLANTYEQWRHKKEVILPRKYRIKPINKESDEETKIRMTLALQRFDAEITLLRIRVPKYKERFEECDTKMREEITKRYSDNVQSKLLEIWTADVNRESAKSESILESKKKWLDEYERTYGKEIVKNRKVNRQKKREYNVTTNSQMDSEQTYAKVLQSERDDNERDRINRKRFNRSDSNTEDNLKSRPNQESTFERRNNGRMSGYKHRERQGFRVSEQNGNENLNRNYTEIKLLSKGLKFTPTPKGNKVDLIKDTEEFCRKLRLREFFQDNDYDDGSLVRNRSNFKPKTNRDKHLEDYINCLKSSASTNQNNQNIKDNISRSERSAIETLSNDATIVIKEADKGGAICIMDREHYKKMVMDQLNDCNFYHELTSPEDARTMNKIKKFTSVYADSLTDKEIDYLNNFEMKSSNFYGLPKIHKSKEIQHGIQAKNTTYVKLPQPGDLKLRPIVAGPACPTHRLSNLLDIILKPLCKLVPSYIRDDIDFLNYIPDSVDANTKLISFDVTSLYTNIPHDVGMESITYWIEKHRDEIPSRFTKDFIIDGLKLVLENNHFFFDNKYFLQIKGTAMGTKVAPTYATLFMGYLEEKLFSRTEDVFDANFGNCIRKNWKRYLDDCFIFWNRSLDDLNKFHDLLNGLHTSIQFTMEQSEKELPFLDILIIKEDNRITTDLFYKSTDTHQYLIFSSCHPSHTKRNIPFNLARRICTIVSDQHRREKRLKELKFFLLKQNYPVNLIDAATNRAKEIPLPELREKSRRNTNSHKIIPFVTTHNPRNKNVFKTAKTCLPILHQSDNLRSLINQQDIINSRRQPPNLKRLLTKARFTTETETHVVSQCQDPRCGTCPYIQTGQSFTFKNGKVFHVNAKMNCKSKNLIYVMTCPNCGENYVGQTGTKLADRVRVHKQQIRDPSTRNTPCSGHFDMCGGGSFSIFPFYKVKEDNEQLRKAKEDYFIEIFKPKLNC
;
A
#
# COMPACT_ATOMS: atom_id res chain seq x y z
N MET A 1 -58.74 -14.14 -28.14
CA MET A 1 -59.28 -12.77 -27.97
C MET A 1 -58.83 -12.09 -26.67
N THR A 2 -58.85 -12.76 -25.51
CA THR A 2 -58.48 -12.15 -24.21
C THR A 2 -57.05 -11.58 -24.15
N GLN A 3 -56.03 -12.31 -24.62
CA GLN A 3 -54.65 -11.80 -24.67
C GLN A 3 -54.49 -10.56 -25.56
N THR A 4 -55.27 -10.45 -26.65
CA THR A 4 -55.23 -9.29 -27.56
C THR A 4 -55.71 -8.01 -26.87
N ARG A 5 -56.78 -8.11 -26.05
CA ARG A 5 -57.27 -6.98 -25.23
C ARG A 5 -56.27 -6.58 -24.14
N ALA A 6 -55.60 -7.55 -23.51
CA ALA A 6 -54.58 -7.26 -22.50
C ALA A 6 -53.38 -6.50 -23.07
N ARG A 7 -52.99 -6.79 -24.33
CA ARG A 7 -51.87 -6.12 -25.01
C ARG A 7 -52.21 -4.67 -25.39
N ALA A 8 -53.37 -4.45 -26.01
CA ALA A 8 -53.87 -3.10 -26.31
C ALA A 8 -54.06 -2.24 -25.04
N ALA A 9 -54.49 -2.84 -23.92
CA ALA A 9 -54.58 -2.14 -22.64
C ALA A 9 -53.20 -1.78 -22.04
N ALA A 10 -52.15 -2.55 -22.33
CA ALA A 10 -50.78 -2.20 -21.93
C ALA A 10 -50.19 -1.08 -22.82
N GLU A 11 -50.47 -1.12 -24.12
CA GLU A 11 -50.02 -0.13 -25.10
C GLU A 11 -50.67 1.24 -24.86
N ASN A 12 -52.01 1.33 -24.67
CA ASN A 12 -52.68 2.57 -24.26
C ASN A 12 -52.16 3.15 -22.93
N ASN A 13 -51.81 2.30 -21.97
CA ASN A 13 -51.23 2.75 -20.70
C ASN A 13 -49.80 3.28 -20.86
N PHE A 14 -49.07 2.85 -21.89
CA PHE A 14 -47.72 3.33 -22.20
C PHE A 14 -47.77 4.69 -22.92
N GLU A 15 -48.66 4.86 -23.90
CA GLU A 15 -48.87 6.15 -24.57
C GLU A 15 -49.30 7.24 -23.57
N LYS A 16 -50.25 6.92 -22.68
CA LYS A 16 -50.67 7.84 -21.61
C LYS A 16 -49.55 8.21 -20.63
N TYR A 17 -48.56 7.33 -20.45
CA TYR A 17 -47.36 7.61 -19.65
C TYR A 17 -46.36 8.50 -20.40
N LEU A 18 -46.30 8.41 -21.73
CA LEU A 18 -45.50 9.30 -22.58
C LEU A 18 -46.12 10.70 -22.68
N GLU A 19 -47.46 10.83 -22.74
CA GLU A 19 -48.15 12.12 -22.65
C GLU A 19 -47.87 12.82 -21.30
N ASP A 20 -47.97 12.09 -20.19
CA ASP A 20 -47.70 12.61 -18.84
C ASP A 20 -46.22 13.00 -18.64
N ILE A 21 -45.28 12.31 -19.30
CA ILE A 21 -43.86 12.73 -19.37
C ILE A 21 -43.69 13.96 -20.27
N SER A 22 -44.38 14.02 -21.41
CA SER A 22 -44.32 15.15 -22.36
C SER A 22 -44.82 16.45 -21.74
N GLY A 23 -45.96 16.42 -21.04
CA GLY A 23 -46.48 17.57 -20.28
C GLY A 23 -45.54 18.02 -19.15
N LYS A 24 -44.81 17.08 -18.52
CA LYS A 24 -43.79 17.39 -17.50
C LYS A 24 -42.48 17.94 -18.08
N LEU A 25 -42.19 17.69 -19.35
CA LEU A 25 -41.10 18.33 -20.09
C LEU A 25 -41.51 19.73 -20.57
N SER A 26 -42.70 19.88 -21.16
CA SER A 26 -43.24 21.19 -21.58
C SER A 26 -43.33 22.18 -20.40
N THR A 27 -43.85 21.75 -19.24
CA THR A 27 -43.87 22.58 -18.02
C THR A 27 -42.49 22.70 -17.31
N LEU A 28 -41.43 22.13 -17.89
CA LEU A 28 -40.04 22.36 -17.54
C LEU A 28 -39.41 23.37 -18.51
N ASP A 29 -39.70 23.27 -19.79
CA ASP A 29 -39.27 24.22 -20.82
C ASP A 29 -39.89 25.62 -20.61
N GLU A 30 -41.18 25.72 -20.26
CA GLU A 30 -41.80 26.99 -19.83
C GLU A 30 -41.05 27.64 -18.65
N LYS A 31 -40.51 26.83 -17.73
CA LYS A 31 -39.72 27.32 -16.60
C LYS A 31 -38.31 27.73 -17.02
N PHE A 32 -37.73 27.08 -18.02
CA PHE A 32 -36.46 27.49 -18.62
C PHE A 32 -36.60 28.78 -19.44
N GLU A 33 -37.70 28.97 -20.18
CA GLU A 33 -37.96 30.24 -20.87
C GLU A 33 -38.20 31.39 -19.88
N ASN A 34 -38.97 31.17 -18.81
CA ASN A 34 -39.09 32.15 -17.72
C ASN A 34 -37.72 32.50 -17.08
N ILE A 35 -36.82 31.53 -16.94
CA ILE A 35 -35.45 31.78 -16.45
C ILE A 35 -34.63 32.58 -17.47
N SER A 36 -34.73 32.26 -18.77
CA SER A 36 -34.09 33.05 -19.83
C SER A 36 -34.63 34.49 -19.88
N GLU A 37 -35.93 34.70 -19.67
CA GLU A 37 -36.52 36.03 -19.63
C GLU A 37 -36.06 36.82 -18.38
N ILE A 38 -35.96 36.16 -17.23
CA ILE A 38 -35.39 36.76 -16.01
C ILE A 38 -33.92 37.11 -16.21
N VAL A 39 -33.14 36.28 -16.90
CA VAL A 39 -31.74 36.58 -17.26
C VAL A 39 -31.68 37.77 -18.23
N HIS A 40 -32.51 37.80 -19.27
CA HIS A 40 -32.52 38.91 -20.23
C HIS A 40 -32.90 40.25 -19.57
N ARG A 41 -33.89 40.25 -18.65
CA ARG A 41 -34.25 41.44 -17.84
C ARG A 41 -33.17 41.83 -16.81
N LEU A 42 -32.27 40.92 -16.43
CA LEU A 42 -31.08 41.23 -15.62
C LEU A 42 -29.94 41.79 -16.50
N GLU A 43 -29.77 41.29 -17.71
CA GLU A 43 -28.80 41.78 -18.69
C GLU A 43 -29.16 43.19 -19.18
N GLU A 44 -30.43 43.48 -19.50
CA GLU A 44 -30.91 44.86 -19.77
C GLU A 44 -30.64 45.82 -18.58
N ARG A 45 -30.79 45.33 -17.34
CA ARG A 45 -30.48 46.12 -16.13
C ARG A 45 -28.98 46.41 -16.01
N ILE A 46 -28.11 45.49 -16.46
CA ILE A 46 -26.67 45.70 -16.49
C ILE A 46 -26.30 46.69 -17.61
N GLU A 47 -26.82 46.52 -18.83
CA GLU A 47 -26.57 47.46 -19.94
C GLU A 47 -27.09 48.88 -19.64
N SER A 48 -28.25 49.02 -18.98
CA SER A 48 -28.75 50.32 -18.51
C SER A 48 -27.88 50.96 -17.42
N SER A 49 -27.06 50.16 -16.72
CA SER A 49 -26.10 50.62 -15.71
C SER A 49 -24.77 51.03 -16.34
N ASP A 50 -24.24 50.26 -17.30
CA ASP A 50 -23.01 50.59 -18.02
C ASP A 50 -23.17 51.85 -18.91
N ASN A 51 -24.38 52.14 -19.38
CA ASN A 51 -24.70 53.41 -20.04
C ASN A 51 -24.49 54.66 -19.15
N LYS A 52 -24.35 54.53 -17.82
CA LYS A 52 -23.90 55.63 -16.94
C LYS A 52 -22.37 55.72 -16.80
N LEU A 53 -21.62 54.71 -17.23
CA LEU A 53 -20.15 54.77 -17.33
C LEU A 53 -19.70 55.29 -18.70
N ASP A 54 -20.35 54.85 -19.79
CA ASP A 54 -19.98 55.25 -21.15
C ASP A 54 -20.24 56.76 -21.42
N LEU A 55 -21.15 57.38 -20.66
CA LEU A 55 -21.37 58.84 -20.65
C LEU A 55 -20.22 59.66 -20.03
N ILE A 56 -19.22 59.03 -19.42
CA ILE A 56 -17.99 59.70 -18.93
C ILE A 56 -16.81 59.52 -19.92
N ILE A 57 -16.91 58.57 -20.86
CA ILE A 57 -15.78 58.12 -21.70
C ILE A 57 -15.93 58.60 -23.16
N ARG A 58 -17.01 59.31 -23.50
CA ARG A 58 -17.26 59.90 -24.84
C ARG A 58 -17.06 61.41 -24.95
N ASP A 59 -16.16 61.98 -24.15
CA ASP A 59 -15.53 63.27 -24.53
C ASP A 59 -14.22 62.98 -25.27
N ASN A 60 -14.06 63.53 -26.48
CA ASN A 60 -13.42 62.78 -27.57
C ASN A 60 -12.51 63.63 -28.45
N ASN A 61 -11.29 63.11 -28.70
CA ASN A 61 -10.30 63.57 -29.68
C ASN A 61 -9.74 65.01 -29.55
N LEU A 62 -8.41 65.09 -29.41
CA LEU A 62 -7.58 65.58 -30.52
C LEU A 62 -6.13 65.05 -30.42
N LYS A 63 -5.51 64.79 -31.58
CA LYS A 63 -4.12 64.33 -31.75
C LYS A 63 -3.61 64.85 -33.10
N GLN A 64 -2.29 64.90 -33.27
CA GLN A 64 -1.56 65.69 -34.30
C GLN A 64 -1.48 67.18 -33.88
N THR A 65 -0.43 67.94 -34.19
CA THR A 65 0.54 67.83 -35.31
C THR A 65 2.02 67.56 -34.91
N PHE A 66 2.93 67.64 -35.89
CA PHE A 66 4.32 67.15 -35.89
C PHE A 66 5.39 68.24 -35.59
N ASP A 67 6.58 67.76 -35.19
CA ASP A 67 7.95 68.25 -35.42
C ASP A 67 8.29 69.76 -35.46
N LYS A 68 9.23 70.17 -34.59
CA LYS A 68 10.60 70.58 -34.99
C LYS A 68 11.55 70.80 -33.81
N VAL A 69 12.86 70.74 -34.09
CA VAL A 69 13.98 71.07 -33.18
C VAL A 69 14.90 72.06 -33.89
N PRO A 70 15.24 73.20 -33.25
CA PRO A 70 16.66 73.63 -33.09
C PRO A 70 16.97 74.02 -31.61
N VAL A 71 18.05 73.58 -30.97
CA VAL A 71 19.48 74.02 -31.05
C VAL A 71 19.85 75.15 -30.07
N SER A 72 20.68 74.80 -29.06
CA SER A 72 21.54 75.64 -28.17
C SER A 72 20.89 76.76 -27.33
N GLU A 73 21.50 77.41 -26.31
CA GLU A 73 22.89 77.46 -25.77
C GLU A 73 22.96 77.20 -24.23
N ASN A 74 24.09 77.56 -23.59
CA ASN A 74 24.44 77.30 -22.18
C ASN A 74 23.90 78.35 -21.17
N GLU A 75 23.95 77.97 -19.88
CA GLU A 75 24.17 78.81 -18.68
C GLU A 75 23.44 80.17 -18.52
N ALA A 76 22.54 80.28 -17.52
CA ALA A 76 22.83 81.00 -16.26
C ALA A 76 21.62 81.11 -15.28
N ASN A 77 21.89 80.80 -14.00
CA ASN A 77 21.43 81.49 -12.77
C ASN A 77 19.98 82.01 -12.53
N ILE A 78 19.48 81.70 -11.31
CA ILE A 78 18.74 82.62 -10.39
C ILE A 78 17.28 82.96 -10.78
N THR A 79 16.23 82.91 -9.93
CA THR A 79 16.11 82.87 -8.45
C THR A 79 14.91 82.03 -7.93
N PHE A 80 14.83 81.92 -6.60
CA PHE A 80 13.67 81.67 -5.72
C PHE A 80 12.39 82.46 -6.13
N ASP A 81 11.16 82.14 -5.69
CA ASP A 81 10.75 81.34 -4.52
C ASP A 81 9.43 80.56 -4.73
N THR A 82 9.48 79.22 -4.66
CA THR A 82 8.31 78.33 -4.54
C THR A 82 8.57 77.08 -3.69
N ASN A 83 9.78 76.94 -3.14
CA ASN A 83 10.27 75.64 -2.67
C ASN A 83 9.77 75.24 -1.27
N ALA A 84 9.37 76.18 -0.41
CA ALA A 84 8.99 75.87 0.98
C ALA A 84 7.80 74.89 1.08
N ASN A 85 6.68 75.20 0.41
CA ASN A 85 5.50 74.33 0.40
C ASN A 85 5.73 73.03 -0.39
N LEU A 86 6.48 73.10 -1.50
CA LEU A 86 6.86 71.91 -2.27
C LEU A 86 7.77 70.96 -1.46
N ILE A 87 8.68 71.48 -0.62
CA ILE A 87 9.55 70.66 0.24
C ILE A 87 8.76 70.04 1.40
N LEU A 88 7.79 70.76 2.00
CA LEU A 88 6.93 70.18 3.04
C LEU A 88 6.02 69.07 2.50
N GLN A 89 5.36 69.28 1.35
CA GLN A 89 4.58 68.23 0.68
C GLN A 89 5.47 67.07 0.21
N ARG A 90 6.68 67.35 -0.32
CA ARG A 90 7.64 66.29 -0.69
C ARG A 90 8.14 65.50 0.52
N ARG A 91 8.36 66.11 1.69
CA ARG A 91 8.75 65.38 2.92
C ARG A 91 7.63 64.45 3.39
N GLN A 92 6.40 64.96 3.56
CA GLN A 92 5.26 64.13 3.97
C GLN A 92 4.97 62.98 2.97
N THR A 93 5.15 63.21 1.67
CA THR A 93 5.01 62.14 0.67
C THR A 93 6.21 61.20 0.60
N HIS A 94 7.42 61.59 1.02
CA HIS A 94 8.56 60.68 1.15
C HIS A 94 8.40 59.76 2.36
N ASP A 95 8.10 60.31 3.54
CA ASP A 95 7.92 59.53 4.78
C ASP A 95 6.80 58.48 4.62
N ASN A 96 5.65 58.86 4.04
CA ASN A 96 4.56 57.92 3.74
C ASN A 96 4.96 56.83 2.72
N ASN A 97 5.84 57.13 1.76
CA ASN A 97 6.34 56.13 0.81
C ASN A 97 7.30 55.15 1.49
N ASP A 98 8.26 55.65 2.27
CA ASP A 98 9.24 54.82 2.97
C ASP A 98 8.59 53.96 4.06
N GLU A 99 7.57 54.46 4.77
CA GLU A 99 6.72 53.63 5.63
C GLU A 99 6.01 52.54 4.81
N ALA A 100 5.33 52.86 3.71
CA ALA A 100 4.67 51.85 2.88
C ALA A 100 5.65 50.77 2.35
N TYR A 101 6.88 51.14 2.00
CA TYR A 101 7.93 50.20 1.62
C TYR A 101 8.51 49.39 2.80
N GLN A 102 8.38 49.85 4.05
CA GLN A 102 8.63 49.04 5.25
C GLN A 102 7.45 48.10 5.53
N LYS A 103 6.20 48.57 5.51
CA LYS A 103 5.00 47.74 5.72
C LYS A 103 4.87 46.61 4.69
N ARG A 104 5.19 46.88 3.42
CA ARG A 104 5.32 45.83 2.38
C ARG A 104 6.41 44.79 2.69
N ARG A 105 7.46 45.14 3.43
CA ARG A 105 8.47 44.17 3.91
C ARG A 105 7.94 43.33 5.07
N GLU A 106 7.20 43.92 6.02
CA GLU A 106 6.55 43.19 7.13
C GLU A 106 5.62 42.07 6.63
N ILE A 107 4.68 42.37 5.72
CA ILE A 107 3.81 41.36 5.08
C ILE A 107 4.48 40.66 3.88
N GLY A 108 5.79 40.81 3.70
CA GLY A 108 6.50 40.41 2.47
C GLY A 108 6.42 38.92 2.12
N HIS A 109 6.19 38.03 3.09
CA HIS A 109 5.91 36.61 2.83
C HIS A 109 4.50 36.38 2.26
N PHE A 110 3.49 37.05 2.80
CA PHE A 110 2.11 37.00 2.29
C PHE A 110 2.01 37.64 0.91
N TRP A 111 2.62 38.82 0.74
CA TRP A 111 2.73 39.54 -0.54
C TRP A 111 3.32 38.65 -1.65
N LYS A 112 4.48 38.03 -1.39
CA LYS A 112 5.11 37.10 -2.35
C LYS A 112 4.26 35.86 -2.61
N LYS A 113 3.51 35.36 -1.62
CA LYS A 113 2.60 34.22 -1.80
C LYS A 113 1.44 34.60 -2.73
N MET A 114 0.71 35.67 -2.42
CA MET A 114 -0.44 36.14 -3.20
C MET A 114 -0.03 36.54 -4.63
N LEU A 115 1.08 37.26 -4.81
CA LEU A 115 1.53 37.66 -6.15
C LEU A 115 1.85 36.43 -7.02
N ASN A 116 2.44 35.38 -6.45
CA ASN A 116 2.72 34.13 -7.17
C ASN A 116 1.45 33.31 -7.45
N GLU A 117 0.51 33.20 -6.50
CA GLU A 117 -0.78 32.52 -6.73
C GLU A 117 -1.59 33.24 -7.82
N ARG A 118 -1.73 34.56 -7.71
CA ARG A 118 -2.39 35.43 -8.70
C ARG A 118 -1.76 35.28 -10.08
N LYS A 119 -0.44 35.45 -10.20
CA LYS A 119 0.31 35.31 -11.46
C LYS A 119 0.07 33.94 -12.10
N GLN A 120 0.10 32.87 -11.31
CA GLN A 120 -0.10 31.51 -11.81
C GLN A 120 -1.55 31.27 -12.26
N ALA A 121 -2.54 31.88 -11.61
CA ALA A 121 -3.94 31.85 -12.06
C ALA A 121 -4.13 32.67 -13.34
N TYR A 122 -3.68 33.92 -13.38
CA TYR A 122 -3.72 34.81 -14.55
C TYR A 122 -3.10 34.16 -15.80
N TRP A 123 -1.88 33.64 -15.68
CA TRP A 123 -1.19 32.91 -16.75
C TRP A 123 -1.98 31.67 -17.22
N ASN A 124 -2.65 30.96 -16.32
CA ASN A 124 -3.48 29.81 -16.69
C ASN A 124 -4.78 30.22 -17.38
N ALA A 125 -5.38 31.37 -17.03
CA ALA A 125 -6.54 31.94 -17.72
C ALA A 125 -6.17 32.31 -19.18
N ILE A 126 -5.30 33.30 -19.37
CA ILE A 126 -4.97 33.84 -20.71
C ILE A 126 -4.40 32.77 -21.65
N ARG A 127 -3.66 31.79 -21.11
CA ARG A 127 -3.14 30.65 -21.88
C ARG A 127 -4.24 29.67 -22.29
N SER A 128 -5.21 29.39 -21.42
CA SER A 128 -6.29 28.46 -21.74
C SER A 128 -7.25 29.07 -22.76
N GLU A 129 -7.54 30.36 -22.60
CA GLU A 129 -8.36 31.19 -23.49
C GLU A 129 -7.73 31.29 -24.90
N SER A 130 -6.46 31.68 -24.98
CA SER A 130 -5.73 31.72 -26.25
C SER A 130 -5.59 30.35 -26.91
N LEU A 131 -5.34 29.27 -26.16
CA LEU A 131 -5.27 27.92 -26.73
C LEU A 131 -6.62 27.39 -27.20
N ALA A 132 -7.73 27.72 -26.50
CA ALA A 132 -9.07 27.39 -26.95
C ALA A 132 -9.35 28.06 -28.30
N ASN A 133 -9.14 29.38 -28.39
CA ASN A 133 -9.38 30.15 -29.61
C ASN A 133 -8.54 29.65 -30.80
N THR A 134 -7.23 29.38 -30.62
CA THR A 134 -6.40 28.81 -31.71
C THR A 134 -6.83 27.40 -32.11
N TYR A 135 -7.19 26.54 -31.15
CA TYR A 135 -7.65 25.17 -31.46
C TYR A 135 -9.02 25.16 -32.15
N GLU A 136 -9.89 26.08 -31.79
CA GLU A 136 -11.20 26.28 -32.42
C GLU A 136 -11.06 26.84 -33.85
N GLN A 137 -10.14 27.78 -34.09
CA GLN A 137 -9.74 28.20 -35.44
C GLN A 137 -9.20 27.02 -36.26
N TRP A 138 -8.34 26.18 -35.68
CA TRP A 138 -7.83 24.95 -36.32
C TRP A 138 -8.91 23.91 -36.59
N ARG A 139 -10.01 23.91 -35.82
CA ARG A 139 -11.15 22.99 -35.95
C ARG A 139 -12.14 23.38 -37.05
N HIS A 140 -12.22 24.67 -37.38
CA HIS A 140 -13.12 25.21 -38.41
C HIS A 140 -12.44 25.46 -39.78
N LYS A 141 -11.13 25.22 -39.90
CA LYS A 141 -10.45 25.24 -41.22
C LYS A 141 -10.90 24.06 -42.09
N LYS A 142 -10.99 24.31 -43.40
CA LYS A 142 -11.41 23.33 -44.45
C LYS A 142 -10.62 22.01 -44.38
N GLU A 143 -9.37 22.09 -43.94
CA GLU A 143 -8.58 20.94 -43.47
C GLU A 143 -8.35 21.11 -41.96
N VAL A 144 -8.79 20.16 -41.14
CA VAL A 144 -8.70 20.29 -39.67
C VAL A 144 -7.27 20.09 -39.18
N ILE A 145 -6.71 21.11 -38.53
CA ILE A 145 -5.32 21.13 -38.10
C ILE A 145 -5.19 20.49 -36.71
N LEU A 146 -4.92 19.19 -36.67
CA LEU A 146 -4.78 18.45 -35.41
C LEU A 146 -3.45 18.74 -34.68
N PRO A 147 -3.49 19.17 -33.40
CA PRO A 147 -2.31 19.20 -32.54
C PRO A 147 -1.60 17.86 -32.46
N ARG A 148 -0.28 17.86 -32.27
CA ARG A 148 0.61 16.66 -32.28
C ARG A 148 0.14 15.50 -31.38
N LYS A 149 -0.66 15.77 -30.34
CA LYS A 149 -1.26 14.76 -29.43
C LYS A 149 -2.48 14.01 -29.99
N TYR A 150 -3.13 14.53 -31.03
CA TYR A 150 -4.31 13.92 -31.68
C TYR A 150 -4.04 13.38 -33.08
N ARG A 151 -2.86 13.66 -33.66
CA ARG A 151 -2.49 13.16 -34.99
C ARG A 151 -2.41 11.63 -35.02
N ILE A 152 -3.08 11.07 -36.03
CA ILE A 152 -3.10 9.64 -36.29
C ILE A 152 -1.84 9.24 -37.05
N LYS A 153 -1.46 7.97 -36.95
CA LYS A 153 -0.40 7.35 -37.74
C LYS A 153 -1.01 6.24 -38.60
N PRO A 154 -0.56 6.07 -39.86
CA PRO A 154 -0.96 4.92 -40.66
C PRO A 154 -0.48 3.64 -39.98
N ILE A 155 -1.32 2.60 -40.00
CA ILE A 155 -0.97 1.24 -39.59
C ILE A 155 -0.96 0.37 -40.86
N ASN A 156 -0.01 -0.55 -40.99
CA ASN A 156 0.02 -1.45 -42.14
C ASN A 156 -1.17 -2.42 -42.10
N LYS A 157 -1.85 -2.60 -43.24
CA LYS A 157 -3.03 -3.47 -43.43
C LYS A 157 -4.31 -3.04 -42.69
N GLU A 158 -4.40 -1.78 -42.30
CA GLU A 158 -5.61 -1.16 -41.74
C GLU A 158 -6.55 -0.67 -42.86
N SER A 159 -7.87 -0.77 -42.67
CA SER A 159 -8.84 -0.34 -43.68
C SER A 159 -9.08 1.18 -43.68
N ASP A 160 -9.66 1.68 -44.77
CA ASP A 160 -10.09 3.08 -44.86
C ASP A 160 -11.22 3.39 -43.87
N GLU A 161 -12.06 2.40 -43.52
CA GLU A 161 -13.12 2.55 -42.53
C GLU A 161 -12.57 2.61 -41.10
N GLU A 162 -11.62 1.74 -40.76
CA GLU A 162 -10.89 1.81 -39.48
C GLU A 162 -10.14 3.15 -39.35
N THR A 163 -9.58 3.65 -40.45
CA THR A 163 -8.94 4.97 -40.49
C THR A 163 -9.92 6.12 -40.33
N LYS A 164 -11.10 6.07 -40.96
CA LYS A 164 -12.20 7.03 -40.72
C LYS A 164 -12.66 7.02 -39.27
N ILE A 165 -12.91 5.84 -38.67
CA ILE A 165 -13.35 5.69 -37.27
C ILE A 165 -12.35 6.32 -36.30
N ARG A 166 -11.04 6.08 -36.48
CA ARG A 166 -10.01 6.73 -35.66
C ARG A 166 -9.98 8.24 -35.85
N MET A 167 -10.20 8.75 -37.08
CA MET A 167 -10.26 10.19 -37.36
C MET A 167 -11.41 10.85 -36.61
N THR A 168 -12.61 10.27 -36.66
CA THR A 168 -13.78 10.70 -35.87
C THR A 168 -13.46 10.72 -34.37
N LEU A 169 -12.83 9.66 -33.85
CA LEU A 169 -12.45 9.59 -32.43
C LEU A 169 -11.34 10.59 -32.05
N ALA A 170 -10.45 10.96 -32.96
CA ALA A 170 -9.44 11.99 -32.75
C ALA A 170 -10.05 13.39 -32.73
N LEU A 171 -11.03 13.66 -33.61
CA LEU A 171 -11.79 14.91 -33.64
C LEU A 171 -12.63 15.09 -32.37
N GLN A 172 -13.40 14.07 -31.96
CA GLN A 172 -14.17 14.09 -30.70
C GLN A 172 -13.28 14.39 -29.47
N ARG A 173 -12.05 13.85 -29.44
CA ARG A 173 -11.07 14.10 -28.36
C ARG A 173 -10.38 15.46 -28.45
N PHE A 174 -10.42 16.11 -29.60
CA PHE A 174 -9.94 17.47 -29.81
C PHE A 174 -11.01 18.47 -29.38
N ASP A 175 -12.26 18.25 -29.80
CA ASP A 175 -13.43 19.06 -29.45
C ASP A 175 -13.65 19.08 -27.93
N ALA A 176 -13.60 17.92 -27.28
CA ALA A 176 -13.68 17.83 -25.82
C ALA A 176 -12.54 18.57 -25.08
N GLU A 177 -11.36 18.74 -25.67
CA GLU A 177 -10.29 19.55 -25.07
C GLU A 177 -10.55 21.05 -25.25
N ILE A 178 -11.13 21.49 -26.38
CA ILE A 178 -11.55 22.89 -26.58
C ILE A 178 -12.59 23.26 -25.52
N THR A 179 -13.61 22.42 -25.32
CA THR A 179 -14.61 22.57 -24.25
C THR A 179 -13.96 22.62 -22.86
N LEU A 180 -13.03 21.70 -22.56
CA LEU A 180 -12.31 21.67 -21.28
C LEU A 180 -11.33 22.85 -21.10
N LEU A 181 -10.86 23.50 -22.17
CA LEU A 181 -10.08 24.72 -22.09
C LEU A 181 -10.98 25.93 -21.80
N ARG A 182 -12.13 26.05 -22.48
CA ARG A 182 -13.12 27.12 -22.22
C ARG A 182 -13.65 27.07 -20.78
N ILE A 183 -14.10 25.91 -20.29
CA ILE A 183 -14.60 25.72 -18.92
C ILE A 183 -13.56 26.08 -17.83
N ARG A 184 -12.26 26.00 -18.13
CA ARG A 184 -11.20 26.37 -17.17
C ARG A 184 -11.00 27.88 -17.04
N VAL A 185 -11.40 28.69 -18.03
CA VAL A 185 -11.11 30.13 -18.04
C VAL A 185 -11.80 30.89 -16.92
N PRO A 186 -13.14 30.79 -16.70
CA PRO A 186 -13.81 31.50 -15.61
C PRO A 186 -13.22 31.17 -14.24
N LYS A 187 -12.98 29.88 -13.98
CA LYS A 187 -12.36 29.38 -12.73
C LYS A 187 -10.94 29.90 -12.48
N TYR A 188 -10.21 30.30 -13.52
CA TYR A 188 -8.89 30.93 -13.36
C TYR A 188 -8.98 32.46 -13.24
N LYS A 189 -10.04 33.10 -13.77
CA LYS A 189 -10.35 34.53 -13.56
C LYS A 189 -10.78 34.77 -12.10
N GLU A 190 -11.83 34.06 -11.67
CA GLU A 190 -12.29 33.92 -10.27
C GLU A 190 -11.12 33.75 -9.30
N ARG A 191 -10.17 32.86 -9.62
CA ARG A 191 -9.04 32.57 -8.73
C ARG A 191 -7.98 33.68 -8.64
N PHE A 192 -7.82 34.55 -9.64
CA PHE A 192 -6.95 35.73 -9.48
C PHE A 192 -7.68 36.90 -8.83
N GLU A 193 -8.99 37.05 -9.10
CA GLU A 193 -9.87 38.01 -8.43
C GLU A 193 -9.99 37.71 -6.92
N GLU A 194 -10.07 36.43 -6.52
CA GLU A 194 -9.91 35.96 -5.14
C GLU A 194 -8.62 36.50 -4.50
N CYS A 195 -7.50 36.47 -5.23
CA CYS A 195 -6.20 36.87 -4.70
C CYS A 195 -6.08 38.39 -4.57
N ASP A 196 -6.59 39.15 -5.53
CA ASP A 196 -6.65 40.61 -5.46
C ASP A 196 -7.59 41.07 -4.33
N THR A 197 -8.73 40.41 -4.15
CA THR A 197 -9.67 40.67 -3.05
C THR A 197 -9.04 40.39 -1.69
N LYS A 198 -8.42 39.22 -1.51
CA LYS A 198 -7.75 38.85 -0.25
C LYS A 198 -6.54 39.73 0.06
N MET A 199 -5.88 40.28 -0.97
CA MET A 199 -4.82 41.27 -0.76
C MET A 199 -5.37 42.63 -0.33
N ARG A 200 -6.50 43.08 -0.91
CA ARG A 200 -7.21 44.30 -0.48
C ARG A 200 -7.67 44.18 0.97
N GLU A 201 -8.36 43.08 1.31
CA GLU A 201 -8.79 42.76 2.69
C GLU A 201 -7.62 42.80 3.69
N GLU A 202 -6.50 42.14 3.38
CA GLU A 202 -5.33 42.07 4.28
C GLU A 202 -4.65 43.43 4.46
N ILE A 203 -4.66 44.31 3.45
CA ILE A 203 -4.14 45.68 3.55
C ILE A 203 -5.08 46.55 4.39
N THR A 204 -6.37 46.61 4.02
CA THR A 204 -7.39 47.44 4.70
C THR A 204 -7.63 47.04 6.15
N LYS A 205 -7.42 45.77 6.51
CA LYS A 205 -7.53 45.30 7.89
C LYS A 205 -6.36 45.70 8.81
N ARG A 206 -5.23 46.16 8.26
CA ARG A 206 -3.95 46.26 8.99
C ARG A 206 -3.31 47.65 9.01
N TYR A 207 -3.70 48.55 8.12
CA TYR A 207 -3.01 49.83 7.90
C TYR A 207 -4.03 50.98 7.77
N SER A 208 -3.64 52.19 8.19
CA SER A 208 -4.46 53.40 8.07
C SER A 208 -4.53 53.90 6.62
N ASP A 209 -5.57 54.67 6.29
CA ASP A 209 -5.95 55.06 4.93
C ASP A 209 -4.80 55.63 4.08
N ASN A 210 -3.96 56.47 4.68
CA ASN A 210 -2.78 57.09 4.04
C ASN A 210 -1.76 56.02 3.55
N VAL A 211 -1.53 54.98 4.34
CA VAL A 211 -0.57 53.89 4.02
C VAL A 211 -1.24 52.80 3.19
N GLN A 212 -2.50 52.48 3.48
CA GLN A 212 -3.35 51.58 2.69
C GLN A 212 -3.37 51.98 1.21
N SER A 213 -3.61 53.26 0.92
CA SER A 213 -3.68 53.78 -0.45
C SER A 213 -2.39 53.52 -1.23
N LYS A 214 -1.23 53.81 -0.61
CA LYS A 214 0.08 53.56 -1.24
C LYS A 214 0.40 52.08 -1.38
N LEU A 215 0.02 51.24 -0.41
CA LEU A 215 0.18 49.78 -0.51
C LEU A 215 -0.68 49.18 -1.63
N LEU A 216 -1.90 49.66 -1.84
CA LEU A 216 -2.77 49.24 -2.95
C LEU A 216 -2.21 49.66 -4.33
N GLU A 217 -1.61 50.84 -4.41
CA GLU A 217 -0.90 51.29 -5.61
C GLU A 217 0.31 50.40 -5.92
N ILE A 218 1.15 50.09 -4.92
CA ILE A 218 2.32 49.21 -5.07
C ILE A 218 1.88 47.77 -5.42
N TRP A 219 0.78 47.27 -4.87
CA TRP A 219 0.19 45.98 -5.28
C TRP A 219 -0.20 46.00 -6.75
N THR A 220 -0.94 47.03 -7.18
CA THR A 220 -1.38 47.20 -8.57
C THR A 220 -0.19 47.29 -9.54
N ALA A 221 0.89 47.98 -9.15
CA ALA A 221 2.11 48.08 -9.93
C ALA A 221 2.92 46.76 -10.01
N ASP A 222 2.98 45.96 -8.94
CA ASP A 222 3.54 44.61 -8.98
C ASP A 222 2.68 43.67 -9.85
N VAL A 223 1.36 43.76 -9.72
CA VAL A 223 0.37 42.99 -10.47
C VAL A 223 0.49 43.23 -11.96
N ASN A 224 0.44 44.49 -12.40
CA ASN A 224 0.50 44.85 -13.81
C ASN A 224 1.84 44.41 -14.44
N ARG A 225 2.94 44.52 -13.68
CA ARG A 225 4.28 44.08 -14.10
C ARG A 225 4.37 42.56 -14.32
N GLU A 226 3.70 41.74 -13.50
CA GLU A 226 3.68 40.29 -13.67
C GLU A 226 2.63 39.81 -14.69
N SER A 227 1.54 40.56 -14.90
CA SER A 227 0.60 40.35 -16.01
C SER A 227 1.25 40.62 -17.37
N ALA A 228 1.89 41.78 -17.56
CA ALA A 228 2.59 42.14 -18.81
C ALA A 228 3.71 41.14 -19.17
N LYS A 229 4.46 40.63 -18.18
CA LYS A 229 5.42 39.52 -18.39
C LYS A 229 4.72 38.25 -18.88
N SER A 230 3.54 37.93 -18.35
CA SER A 230 2.78 36.75 -18.73
C SER A 230 2.22 36.86 -20.15
N GLU A 231 1.80 38.06 -20.56
CA GLU A 231 1.40 38.39 -21.94
C GLU A 231 2.56 38.30 -22.93
N SER A 232 3.75 38.81 -22.60
CA SER A 232 4.96 38.69 -23.43
C SER A 232 5.35 37.22 -23.70
N ILE A 233 5.20 36.34 -22.69
CA ILE A 233 5.42 34.89 -22.83
C ILE A 233 4.25 34.24 -23.62
N LEU A 234 3.04 34.78 -23.58
CA LEU A 234 1.93 34.33 -24.42
C LEU A 234 2.14 34.70 -25.89
N GLU A 235 2.61 35.91 -26.17
CA GLU A 235 2.89 36.39 -27.53
C GLU A 235 4.00 35.56 -28.19
N SER A 236 5.05 35.24 -27.43
CA SER A 236 6.10 34.30 -27.83
C SER A 236 5.57 32.89 -28.15
N LYS A 237 4.41 32.50 -27.59
CA LYS A 237 3.72 31.23 -27.92
C LYS A 237 2.75 31.32 -29.07
N LYS A 238 2.12 32.48 -29.34
CA LYS A 238 1.32 32.68 -30.55
C LYS A 238 2.20 32.46 -31.78
N LYS A 239 3.36 33.13 -31.84
CA LYS A 239 4.36 32.95 -32.90
C LYS A 239 4.77 31.48 -33.11
N TRP A 240 4.90 30.71 -32.02
CA TRP A 240 5.16 29.26 -32.11
C TRP A 240 3.95 28.44 -32.62
N LEU A 241 2.72 28.83 -32.29
CA LEU A 241 1.51 28.22 -32.83
C LEU A 241 1.33 28.54 -34.32
N ASP A 242 1.64 29.77 -34.74
CA ASP A 242 1.62 30.21 -36.14
C ASP A 242 2.68 29.47 -36.97
N GLU A 243 3.90 29.34 -36.44
CA GLU A 243 4.97 28.52 -37.03
C GLU A 243 4.59 27.04 -37.06
N TYR A 244 3.95 26.52 -36.01
CA TYR A 244 3.45 25.14 -35.99
C TYR A 244 2.38 24.90 -37.07
N GLU A 245 1.49 25.87 -37.30
CA GLU A 245 0.50 25.80 -38.37
C GLU A 245 1.16 25.79 -39.74
N ARG A 246 2.10 26.71 -40.00
CA ARG A 246 2.84 26.79 -41.28
C ARG A 246 3.65 25.52 -41.57
N THR A 247 4.43 25.07 -40.58
CA THR A 247 5.45 24.02 -40.75
C THR A 247 4.89 22.61 -40.64
N TYR A 248 3.83 22.42 -39.84
CA TYR A 248 3.28 21.09 -39.55
C TYR A 248 1.78 20.99 -39.79
N GLY A 249 1.03 22.08 -39.91
CA GLY A 249 -0.44 22.07 -39.87
C GLY A 249 -1.09 21.17 -40.92
N LYS A 250 -0.55 21.19 -42.15
CA LYS A 250 -1.06 20.45 -43.31
C LYS A 250 -0.71 18.94 -43.32
N GLU A 251 0.17 18.46 -42.43
CA GLU A 251 0.53 17.03 -42.38
C GLU A 251 -0.48 16.19 -41.57
N ILE A 252 -1.58 15.78 -42.22
CA ILE A 252 -2.61 14.91 -41.61
C ILE A 252 -2.12 13.45 -41.50
N VAL A 253 -1.46 12.91 -42.54
CA VAL A 253 -0.92 11.54 -42.57
C VAL A 253 0.52 11.56 -43.05
N LYS A 254 1.44 10.93 -42.30
CA LYS A 254 2.86 10.84 -42.70
C LYS A 254 3.22 9.46 -43.22
N ASN A 255 3.01 9.26 -44.52
CA ASN A 255 3.50 8.09 -45.26
C ASN A 255 5.04 8.08 -45.17
N ARG A 256 5.64 6.99 -44.66
CA ARG A 256 7.05 6.99 -44.22
C ARG A 256 7.98 6.07 -45.04
N LYS A 257 7.88 6.17 -46.36
CA LYS A 257 8.93 5.81 -47.33
C LYS A 257 9.35 7.06 -48.12
N VAL A 258 10.41 6.96 -48.93
CA VAL A 258 10.98 8.06 -49.75
C VAL A 258 11.45 9.29 -48.94
N ASN A 259 12.45 9.10 -48.06
CA ASN A 259 13.55 10.08 -47.88
C ASN A 259 14.76 9.56 -47.06
N ARG A 260 15.05 8.26 -47.13
CA ARG A 260 16.40 7.69 -46.85
C ARG A 260 17.00 6.98 -48.06
N GLN A 261 16.32 7.09 -49.21
CA GLN A 261 16.64 6.45 -50.47
C GLN A 261 17.05 7.53 -51.48
N LYS A 262 18.10 8.29 -51.11
CA LYS A 262 18.88 9.23 -51.95
C LYS A 262 20.35 9.31 -51.51
N LYS A 263 20.85 8.31 -50.77
CA LYS A 263 22.27 8.16 -50.40
C LYS A 263 22.71 6.70 -50.20
N ARG A 264 22.05 5.78 -50.92
CA ARG A 264 22.43 4.36 -51.06
C ARG A 264 22.16 3.77 -52.46
N GLU A 265 21.62 4.55 -53.39
CA GLU A 265 21.63 4.22 -54.82
C GLU A 265 22.94 4.72 -55.45
N TYR A 266 24.02 4.10 -54.98
CA TYR A 266 25.34 4.14 -55.60
C TYR A 266 26.11 2.89 -55.12
N ASN A 267 25.60 1.73 -55.53
CA ASN A 267 26.28 0.44 -55.70
C ASN A 267 25.24 -0.68 -55.95
N VAL A 268 25.58 -1.63 -56.82
CA VAL A 268 24.85 -2.87 -57.14
C VAL A 268 23.47 -2.71 -57.77
N THR A 269 23.45 -2.26 -59.02
CA THR A 269 22.72 -3.03 -60.05
C THR A 269 23.48 -4.33 -60.30
N THR A 270 22.95 -5.49 -59.92
CA THR A 270 23.07 -6.78 -60.64
C THR A 270 22.34 -7.92 -59.92
N ASN A 271 21.88 -8.88 -60.73
CA ASN A 271 21.52 -10.27 -60.46
C ASN A 271 20.36 -10.63 -59.50
N SER A 272 19.46 -11.41 -60.07
CA SER A 272 18.32 -12.12 -59.48
C SER A 272 18.66 -13.59 -59.18
N GLN A 273 17.67 -14.28 -58.60
CA GLN A 273 17.41 -15.73 -58.71
C GLN A 273 18.18 -16.75 -57.83
N MET A 274 17.43 -17.83 -57.55
CA MET A 274 17.79 -19.18 -57.10
C MET A 274 18.33 -19.43 -55.67
N ASP A 275 17.37 -19.78 -54.80
CA ASP A 275 17.16 -21.12 -54.22
C ASP A 275 18.05 -21.79 -53.14
N SER A 276 17.36 -22.72 -52.45
CA SER A 276 17.83 -23.87 -51.65
C SER A 276 18.92 -23.72 -50.55
N GLU A 277 18.45 -23.89 -49.30
CA GLU A 277 19.09 -24.65 -48.20
C GLU A 277 20.47 -24.23 -47.60
N GLN A 278 20.79 -24.87 -46.48
CA GLN A 278 22.05 -24.80 -45.71
C GLN A 278 22.59 -23.41 -45.28
N THR A 279 22.33 -23.03 -44.02
CA THR A 279 23.43 -22.90 -43.01
C THR A 279 22.90 -22.60 -41.60
N TYR A 280 22.66 -23.65 -40.82
CA TYR A 280 22.39 -23.57 -39.38
C TYR A 280 23.67 -23.26 -38.56
N ALA A 281 24.41 -22.21 -38.94
CA ALA A 281 25.79 -21.98 -38.48
C ALA A 281 26.19 -20.52 -38.19
N LYS A 282 25.53 -19.50 -38.79
CA LYS A 282 26.05 -18.11 -38.79
C LYS A 282 25.35 -17.11 -37.84
N VAL A 283 24.42 -17.56 -37.00
CA VAL A 283 23.68 -16.67 -36.06
C VAL A 283 24.49 -16.34 -34.80
N LEU A 284 25.49 -17.15 -34.42
CA LEU A 284 26.23 -17.01 -33.15
C LEU A 284 27.42 -16.02 -33.16
N GLN A 285 27.57 -15.20 -34.21
CA GLN A 285 28.71 -14.28 -34.34
C GLN A 285 28.37 -12.81 -34.59
N SER A 286 27.10 -12.43 -34.79
CA SER A 286 26.70 -11.03 -34.99
C SER A 286 26.50 -10.22 -33.69
N GLU A 287 26.29 -10.87 -32.54
CA GLU A 287 26.07 -10.16 -31.25
C GLU A 287 27.34 -9.58 -30.61
N ARG A 288 28.52 -9.71 -31.24
CA ARG A 288 29.78 -9.16 -30.71
C ARG A 288 30.08 -7.74 -31.20
N ASP A 289 29.76 -7.40 -32.45
CA ASP A 289 30.30 -6.19 -33.09
C ASP A 289 29.50 -4.89 -32.81
N ASP A 290 28.23 -4.98 -32.41
CA ASP A 290 27.43 -3.78 -32.09
C ASP A 290 27.89 -3.05 -30.81
N ASN A 291 28.69 -3.70 -29.95
CA ASN A 291 29.25 -3.06 -28.76
C ASN A 291 30.39 -2.08 -29.06
N GLU A 292 31.06 -2.18 -30.22
CA GLU A 292 32.20 -1.30 -30.55
C GLU A 292 31.74 0.08 -31.05
N ARG A 293 30.61 0.14 -31.77
CA ARG A 293 30.10 1.38 -32.38
C ARG A 293 29.59 2.41 -31.36
N ASP A 294 28.97 1.96 -30.26
CA ASP A 294 28.47 2.86 -29.23
C ASP A 294 29.59 3.46 -28.34
N ARG A 295 30.81 2.92 -28.46
CA ARG A 295 32.03 3.38 -27.77
C ARG A 295 32.66 4.61 -28.41
N ILE A 296 32.49 4.78 -29.73
CA ILE A 296 33.12 5.86 -30.52
C ILE A 296 32.32 7.17 -30.39
N ASN A 297 30.99 7.12 -30.38
CA ASN A 297 30.13 8.32 -30.36
C ASN A 297 30.19 9.15 -29.06
N ARG A 298 30.84 8.65 -27.99
CA ARG A 298 31.01 9.40 -26.73
C ARG A 298 32.26 10.27 -26.65
N LYS A 299 33.11 10.28 -27.69
CA LYS A 299 34.36 11.09 -27.73
C LYS A 299 34.26 12.40 -28.53
N ARG A 300 33.07 12.83 -28.97
CA ARG A 300 32.91 13.93 -29.95
C ARG A 300 32.20 15.20 -29.46
N PHE A 301 32.16 15.43 -28.16
CA PHE A 301 31.81 16.73 -27.55
C PHE A 301 32.73 17.03 -26.35
N ASN A 302 34.00 17.28 -26.65
CA ASN A 302 34.96 17.98 -25.80
C ASN A 302 36.19 18.37 -26.63
N ARG A 303 36.77 19.54 -26.34
CA ARG A 303 37.87 20.23 -27.06
C ARG A 303 37.52 20.78 -28.45
N SER A 304 37.41 22.10 -28.48
CA SER A 304 38.20 22.93 -29.39
C SER A 304 39.16 23.76 -28.54
N ASP A 305 40.39 23.93 -29.03
CA ASP A 305 41.58 24.47 -28.38
C ASP A 305 41.65 26.02 -28.53
N SER A 306 42.57 26.83 -27.95
CA SER A 306 43.50 26.73 -26.80
C SER A 306 44.21 28.07 -26.56
N ASN A 307 44.48 28.42 -25.28
CA ASN A 307 45.45 29.44 -24.80
C ASN A 307 45.14 30.91 -25.24
N THR A 308 45.56 31.99 -24.57
CA THR A 308 46.59 32.28 -23.53
C THR A 308 45.99 33.24 -22.46
N GLU A 309 46.62 33.84 -21.42
CA GLU A 309 47.95 33.74 -20.76
C GLU A 309 47.85 34.16 -19.24
N ASP A 310 48.96 34.65 -18.64
CA ASP A 310 49.17 35.07 -17.25
C ASP A 310 48.34 36.26 -16.70
N ASN A 311 47.97 36.23 -15.40
CA ASN A 311 48.75 36.93 -14.35
C ASN A 311 48.23 36.80 -12.89
N LEU A 312 49.19 36.50 -11.97
CA LEU A 312 49.42 37.03 -10.61
C LEU A 312 48.29 37.28 -9.55
N LYS A 313 48.55 36.73 -8.34
CA LYS A 313 48.23 37.28 -6.97
C LYS A 313 46.74 37.37 -6.55
N SER A 314 46.33 37.31 -5.27
CA SER A 314 47.02 36.97 -4.00
C SER A 314 46.04 36.51 -2.89
N ARG A 315 46.59 35.87 -1.84
CA ARG A 315 45.98 35.54 -0.52
C ARG A 315 45.71 36.81 0.35
N PRO A 316 45.11 36.74 1.56
CA PRO A 316 44.22 35.73 2.20
C PRO A 316 43.04 36.34 3.03
N ASN A 317 42.38 35.51 3.87
CA ASN A 317 41.73 35.86 5.17
C ASN A 317 40.42 36.72 5.15
N GLN A 318 39.55 36.73 6.19
CA GLN A 318 39.60 36.05 7.51
C GLN A 318 38.21 35.65 8.08
N GLU A 319 38.22 34.73 9.05
CA GLU A 319 37.31 34.54 10.22
C GLU A 319 35.87 35.12 10.22
N SER A 320 34.85 34.25 10.29
CA SER A 320 34.10 33.91 11.53
C SER A 320 32.88 34.84 11.77
N THR A 321 31.99 34.68 12.76
CA THR A 321 31.59 33.59 13.68
C THR A 321 30.03 33.56 13.64
N PHE A 322 29.32 32.43 13.69
CA PHE A 322 28.94 31.61 14.87
C PHE A 322 28.07 32.32 15.95
N GLU A 323 27.23 31.53 16.64
CA GLU A 323 26.18 31.92 17.61
C GLU A 323 24.97 32.64 16.97
N ARG A 324 23.68 32.31 17.19
CA ARG A 324 22.91 31.78 18.33
C ARG A 324 22.70 32.73 19.50
N ARG A 325 21.48 33.26 19.61
CA ARG A 325 20.57 33.04 20.76
C ARG A 325 19.13 33.04 20.20
N ASN A 326 18.23 32.12 20.59
CA ASN A 326 17.65 31.87 21.92
C ASN A 326 16.92 33.10 22.48
N ASN A 327 15.58 33.10 22.37
CA ASN A 327 14.61 33.15 23.48
C ASN A 327 13.18 33.16 22.86
N GLY A 328 12.14 32.59 23.46
CA GLY A 328 12.01 31.95 24.77
C GLY A 328 10.98 32.67 25.63
N ARG A 329 10.13 31.90 26.36
CA ARG A 329 8.97 32.37 27.18
C ARG A 329 7.76 32.86 26.36
N MET A 330 6.50 32.85 26.85
CA MET A 330 5.93 32.10 27.99
C MET A 330 4.42 31.88 27.85
N SER A 331 3.94 30.91 28.64
CA SER A 331 2.60 30.80 29.25
C SER A 331 1.79 32.10 29.39
N GLY A 332 0.49 32.03 29.09
CA GLY A 332 -0.49 33.08 29.42
C GLY A 332 -1.95 32.59 29.29
N TYR A 333 -2.60 32.27 30.41
CA TYR A 333 -4.05 32.02 30.47
C TYR A 333 -4.86 33.30 30.26
N LYS A 334 -6.05 33.20 29.66
CA LYS A 334 -7.28 33.80 30.21
C LYS A 334 -8.56 33.25 29.57
N HIS A 335 -9.55 32.95 30.40
CA HIS A 335 -10.93 32.74 29.98
C HIS A 335 -11.54 34.04 29.42
N ARG A 336 -12.53 33.89 28.53
CA ARG A 336 -13.80 34.61 28.73
C ARG A 336 -14.95 33.83 28.13
N GLU A 337 -16.00 33.64 28.92
CA GLU A 337 -17.25 33.02 28.50
C GLU A 337 -18.08 34.02 27.68
N ARG A 338 -18.91 33.48 26.78
CA ARG A 338 -20.29 33.95 26.64
C ARG A 338 -21.20 32.73 26.53
N GLN A 339 -22.11 32.61 27.48
CA GLN A 339 -23.19 31.62 27.43
C GLN A 339 -24.26 32.09 26.44
N GLY A 340 -24.86 31.16 25.71
CA GLY A 340 -26.04 31.35 24.88
C GLY A 340 -26.80 30.02 24.87
N PHE A 341 -28.07 30.03 25.27
CA PHE A 341 -28.80 28.81 25.62
C PHE A 341 -29.50 28.17 24.42
N ARG A 342 -29.80 26.86 24.57
CA ARG A 342 -30.81 25.99 23.89
C ARG A 342 -31.65 26.61 22.76
N VAL A 343 -31.94 25.90 21.67
CA VAL A 343 -32.83 24.71 21.67
C VAL A 343 -32.21 23.45 21.04
N SER A 344 -32.67 22.29 21.50
CA SER A 344 -32.32 20.96 20.98
C SER A 344 -33.36 20.44 19.99
N GLU A 345 -32.91 19.88 18.86
CA GLU A 345 -33.71 18.91 18.11
C GLU A 345 -32.80 17.82 17.51
N GLN A 346 -33.34 16.62 17.32
CA GLN A 346 -32.56 15.41 17.06
C GLN A 346 -32.57 15.06 15.57
N ASN A 347 -31.40 14.95 14.92
CA ASN A 347 -31.21 14.13 13.72
C ASN A 347 -29.72 13.87 13.40
N GLY A 348 -29.16 12.78 13.93
CA GLY A 348 -27.75 12.41 13.71
C GLY A 348 -27.56 11.42 12.56
N ASN A 349 -27.25 11.86 11.33
CA ASN A 349 -26.86 10.93 10.25
C ASN A 349 -25.95 11.48 9.12
N GLU A 350 -25.38 12.68 9.24
CA GLU A 350 -24.66 13.32 8.13
C GLU A 350 -23.15 12.97 7.99
N ASN A 351 -22.50 12.50 9.05
CA ASN A 351 -21.03 12.32 9.17
C ASN A 351 -20.38 11.23 8.27
N LEU A 352 -21.02 10.81 7.19
CA LEU A 352 -20.53 9.78 6.25
C LEU A 352 -20.41 10.24 4.79
N ASN A 353 -20.50 11.54 4.51
CA ASN A 353 -20.26 12.07 3.16
C ASN A 353 -18.74 12.20 2.87
N ARG A 354 -18.09 11.05 2.57
CA ARG A 354 -16.63 10.93 2.41
C ARG A 354 -16.09 11.71 1.22
N ASN A 355 -14.90 12.27 1.36
CA ASN A 355 -14.30 13.09 0.31
C ASN A 355 -14.03 12.23 -0.94
N TYR A 356 -14.34 12.75 -2.13
CA TYR A 356 -14.04 12.07 -3.41
C TYR A 356 -12.60 11.55 -3.51
N THR A 357 -11.63 12.24 -2.89
CA THR A 357 -10.23 11.81 -2.80
C THR A 357 -10.04 10.50 -2.00
N GLU A 358 -10.79 10.31 -0.91
CA GLU A 358 -10.75 9.10 -0.08
C GLU A 358 -11.34 7.91 -0.84
N ILE A 359 -12.50 8.10 -1.48
CA ILE A 359 -13.16 7.07 -2.32
C ILE A 359 -12.25 6.71 -3.50
N LYS A 360 -11.59 7.70 -4.13
CA LYS A 360 -10.61 7.52 -5.20
C LYS A 360 -9.30 6.86 -4.74
N LEU A 361 -8.95 6.95 -3.46
CA LEU A 361 -7.83 6.21 -2.86
C LEU A 361 -8.21 4.76 -2.57
N LEU A 362 -9.36 4.54 -1.92
CA LEU A 362 -9.83 3.21 -1.51
C LEU A 362 -10.20 2.34 -2.71
N SER A 363 -10.80 2.91 -3.76
CA SER A 363 -11.08 2.19 -5.02
C SER A 363 -9.84 1.62 -5.72
N LYS A 364 -8.60 2.02 -5.35
CA LYS A 364 -7.36 1.36 -5.80
C LYS A 364 -7.14 -0.02 -5.19
N GLY A 365 -7.87 -0.33 -4.11
CA GLY A 365 -7.85 -1.59 -3.39
C GLY A 365 -6.84 -1.65 -2.25
N LEU A 366 -7.18 -2.37 -1.18
CA LEU A 366 -6.29 -2.50 0.00
C LEU A 366 -4.94 -3.16 -0.33
N LYS A 367 -4.88 -3.96 -1.41
CA LYS A 367 -3.64 -4.56 -1.93
C LYS A 367 -2.72 -3.54 -2.62
N PHE A 368 -3.19 -2.34 -2.96
CA PHE A 368 -2.38 -1.30 -3.61
C PHE A 368 -1.26 -0.77 -2.69
N THR A 369 -0.05 -0.69 -3.23
CA THR A 369 1.11 -0.07 -2.60
C THR A 369 1.38 1.33 -3.16
N PRO A 370 1.28 2.39 -2.34
CA PRO A 370 1.81 3.73 -2.64
C PRO A 370 3.34 3.73 -2.78
N THR A 371 3.93 4.62 -3.58
CA THR A 371 5.39 4.72 -3.69
C THR A 371 6.01 5.12 -2.34
N PRO A 372 6.90 4.32 -1.73
CA PRO A 372 7.45 4.62 -0.41
C PRO A 372 8.30 5.91 -0.39
N LYS A 373 8.40 6.56 0.78
CA LYS A 373 9.48 7.52 1.06
C LYS A 373 10.84 6.77 0.97
N GLY A 374 11.92 7.47 0.66
CA GLY A 374 13.25 6.84 0.59
C GLY A 374 13.65 6.24 1.95
N ASN A 375 14.24 5.04 1.96
CA ASN A 375 14.70 4.41 3.20
C ASN A 375 16.05 3.72 3.00
N LYS A 376 17.12 4.39 3.47
CA LYS A 376 18.50 3.91 3.47
C LYS A 376 18.75 2.84 4.55
N VAL A 377 18.06 2.92 5.69
CA VAL A 377 18.27 2.02 6.84
C VAL A 377 17.85 0.59 6.50
N ASP A 378 16.66 0.41 5.91
CA ASP A 378 16.19 -0.91 5.44
C ASP A 378 17.17 -1.52 4.42
N LEU A 379 17.69 -0.72 3.49
CA LEU A 379 18.58 -1.19 2.42
C LEU A 379 19.93 -1.66 2.96
N ILE A 380 20.51 -0.94 3.92
CA ILE A 380 21.76 -1.34 4.57
C ILE A 380 21.53 -2.64 5.34
N LYS A 381 20.50 -2.70 6.19
CA LYS A 381 20.12 -3.88 6.98
C LYS A 381 19.86 -5.12 6.10
N ASP A 382 19.17 -4.95 4.97
CA ASP A 382 18.92 -6.01 3.98
C ASP A 382 20.22 -6.51 3.31
N THR A 383 21.15 -5.59 3.03
CA THR A 383 22.46 -5.91 2.47
C THR A 383 23.32 -6.64 3.49
N GLU A 384 23.35 -6.19 4.74
CA GLU A 384 24.09 -6.83 5.83
C GLU A 384 23.59 -8.24 6.14
N GLU A 385 22.28 -8.48 6.14
CA GLU A 385 21.74 -9.84 6.32
C GLU A 385 22.06 -10.75 5.14
N PHE A 386 22.13 -10.23 3.91
CA PHE A 386 22.64 -10.99 2.77
C PHE A 386 24.13 -11.32 2.93
N CYS A 387 24.97 -10.36 3.31
CA CYS A 387 26.38 -10.59 3.64
C CYS A 387 26.56 -11.61 4.78
N ARG A 388 25.67 -11.64 5.78
CA ARG A 388 25.68 -12.65 6.85
C ARG A 388 25.41 -14.06 6.31
N LYS A 389 24.48 -14.22 5.37
CA LYS A 389 24.24 -15.53 4.71
C LYS A 389 25.46 -16.02 3.94
N LEU A 390 26.15 -15.14 3.22
CA LEU A 390 27.36 -15.52 2.47
C LEU A 390 28.48 -16.00 3.41
N ARG A 391 28.71 -15.30 4.54
CA ARG A 391 29.63 -15.79 5.59
C ARG A 391 29.21 -17.12 6.20
N LEU A 392 27.91 -17.34 6.43
CA LEU A 392 27.43 -18.65 6.92
C LEU A 392 27.67 -19.77 5.90
N ARG A 393 27.49 -19.49 4.59
CA ARG A 393 27.77 -20.45 3.51
C ARG A 393 29.26 -20.81 3.42
N GLU A 394 30.15 -19.82 3.50
CA GLU A 394 31.61 -20.02 3.60
C GLU A 394 32.00 -20.81 4.85
N PHE A 395 31.41 -20.48 6.00
CA PHE A 395 31.78 -21.08 7.28
C PHE A 395 31.35 -22.55 7.40
N PHE A 396 30.19 -22.93 6.86
CA PHE A 396 29.68 -24.30 6.93
C PHE A 396 29.99 -25.15 5.69
N GLN A 397 30.40 -24.57 4.55
CA GLN A 397 30.83 -25.28 3.34
C GLN A 397 29.85 -26.37 2.89
N ASP A 398 28.57 -26.03 2.83
CA ASP A 398 27.46 -26.91 2.44
C ASP A 398 27.23 -28.17 3.31
N ASN A 399 27.92 -28.29 4.46
CA ASN A 399 27.60 -29.31 5.46
C ASN A 399 26.24 -28.99 6.11
N ASP A 400 25.18 -29.69 5.67
CA ASP A 400 23.86 -29.66 6.29
C ASP A 400 23.93 -30.36 7.67
N TYR A 401 24.27 -29.59 8.71
CA TYR A 401 24.20 -30.02 10.10
C TYR A 401 22.73 -30.13 10.54
N ASP A 402 22.11 -31.27 10.26
CA ASP A 402 20.85 -31.62 10.89
C ASP A 402 21.08 -32.02 12.35
N ASP A 403 20.16 -31.58 13.19
CA ASP A 403 20.13 -31.74 14.64
C ASP A 403 18.76 -32.27 15.10
N GLY A 404 17.95 -32.77 14.17
CA GLY A 404 16.62 -33.33 14.41
C GLY A 404 15.56 -32.31 14.84
N SER A 405 15.91 -31.02 14.92
CA SER A 405 15.09 -29.97 15.51
C SER A 405 14.07 -29.42 14.51
N LEU A 406 12.78 -29.74 14.70
CA LEU A 406 11.70 -29.33 13.80
C LEU A 406 11.46 -27.81 13.83
N VAL A 407 11.68 -27.17 14.98
CA VAL A 407 11.50 -25.73 15.18
C VAL A 407 12.65 -25.14 15.98
N ARG A 408 13.21 -24.04 15.49
CA ARG A 408 14.39 -23.38 16.09
C ARG A 408 14.27 -21.87 16.04
N ASN A 409 14.83 -21.17 17.03
CA ASN A 409 14.98 -19.73 16.96
C ASN A 409 15.94 -19.32 15.82
N ARG A 410 15.79 -18.11 15.30
CA ARG A 410 16.69 -17.58 14.27
C ARG A 410 18.07 -17.35 14.90
N SER A 411 19.07 -18.12 14.48
CA SER A 411 20.43 -17.98 15.00
C SER A 411 21.01 -16.59 14.75
N ASN A 412 21.45 -15.95 15.83
CA ASN A 412 22.19 -14.70 15.84
C ASN A 412 23.69 -14.89 15.54
N PHE A 413 24.15 -16.13 15.29
CA PHE A 413 25.54 -16.41 14.94
C PHE A 413 25.99 -15.63 13.70
N LYS A 414 27.22 -15.14 13.78
CA LYS A 414 27.96 -14.42 12.74
C LYS A 414 29.40 -14.99 12.77
N PRO A 415 29.87 -15.65 11.70
CA PRO A 415 31.28 -16.06 11.60
C PRO A 415 32.24 -14.88 11.76
N LYS A 416 33.46 -15.17 12.24
CA LYS A 416 34.54 -14.17 12.31
C LYS A 416 34.79 -13.55 10.93
N THR A 417 35.02 -12.25 10.90
CA THR A 417 35.38 -11.53 9.66
C THR A 417 36.78 -11.91 9.18
N ASN A 418 37.05 -11.69 7.90
CA ASN A 418 38.36 -11.89 7.27
C ASN A 418 38.88 -13.34 7.29
N ARG A 419 37.98 -14.34 7.34
CA ARG A 419 38.32 -15.76 7.10
C ARG A 419 38.76 -16.00 5.66
N ASP A 420 38.08 -15.36 4.72
CA ASP A 420 38.45 -15.26 3.31
C ASP A 420 38.49 -13.76 2.94
N LYS A 421 39.56 -13.34 2.26
CA LYS A 421 39.77 -11.94 1.86
C LYS A 421 38.78 -11.50 0.77
N HIS A 422 38.58 -12.33 -0.24
CA HIS A 422 37.74 -12.05 -1.40
C HIS A 422 36.25 -11.96 -1.01
N LEU A 423 35.82 -12.77 -0.03
CA LEU A 423 34.50 -12.64 0.59
C LEU A 423 34.30 -11.28 1.24
N GLU A 424 35.29 -10.77 1.99
CA GLU A 424 35.17 -9.48 2.65
C GLU A 424 35.30 -8.30 1.68
N ASP A 425 36.17 -8.38 0.67
CA ASP A 425 36.25 -7.39 -0.41
C ASP A 425 34.92 -7.29 -1.18
N TYR A 426 34.27 -8.42 -1.48
CA TYR A 426 32.92 -8.47 -2.03
C TYR A 426 31.87 -7.85 -1.10
N ILE A 427 31.89 -8.22 0.19
CA ILE A 427 30.98 -7.67 1.22
C ILE A 427 31.18 -6.15 1.38
N ASN A 428 32.41 -5.65 1.26
CA ASN A 428 32.74 -4.24 1.35
C ASN A 428 32.34 -3.47 0.08
N CYS A 429 32.45 -4.08 -1.12
CA CYS A 429 31.81 -3.59 -2.34
C CYS A 429 30.28 -3.39 -2.13
N LEU A 430 29.60 -4.38 -1.54
CA LEU A 430 28.16 -4.31 -1.26
C LEU A 430 27.79 -3.22 -0.25
N LYS A 431 28.44 -3.19 0.93
CA LYS A 431 28.19 -2.19 1.99
C LYS A 431 28.40 -0.76 1.49
N SER A 432 29.49 -0.51 0.75
CA SER A 432 29.81 0.79 0.17
C SER A 432 28.75 1.22 -0.85
N SER A 433 28.23 0.28 -1.64
CA SER A 433 27.15 0.55 -2.59
C SER A 433 25.81 0.84 -1.90
N ALA A 434 25.49 0.17 -0.79
CA ALA A 434 24.30 0.45 0.02
C ALA A 434 24.41 1.77 0.82
N SER A 435 25.62 2.18 1.21
CA SER A 435 25.86 3.41 1.97
C SER A 435 25.80 4.68 1.12
N THR A 436 26.23 4.58 -0.15
CA THR A 436 26.18 5.66 -1.17
C THR A 436 24.78 5.87 -1.78
N ASN A 437 23.72 5.70 -0.98
CA ASN A 437 22.33 5.67 -1.46
C ASN A 437 21.70 7.07 -1.67
N GLN A 438 22.19 7.80 -2.67
CA GLN A 438 21.39 8.78 -3.41
C GLN A 438 21.24 8.31 -4.86
N ASN A 439 20.02 7.96 -5.25
CA ASN A 439 19.69 7.66 -6.65
C ASN A 439 19.06 8.91 -7.26
N ASN A 440 19.82 9.68 -8.04
CA ASN A 440 19.44 11.02 -8.54
C ASN A 440 18.31 11.02 -9.60
N GLN A 441 17.49 9.97 -9.64
CA GLN A 441 16.36 9.84 -10.56
C GLN A 441 15.08 10.41 -9.91
N ASN A 442 14.47 11.40 -10.58
CA ASN A 442 13.20 12.02 -10.16
C ASN A 442 12.02 11.03 -10.30
N ILE A 443 11.86 10.16 -9.31
CA ILE A 443 10.82 9.12 -9.31
C ILE A 443 9.48 9.71 -8.87
N LYS A 444 8.62 9.91 -9.86
CA LYS A 444 7.22 10.32 -9.73
C LYS A 444 6.47 9.43 -8.73
N ASP A 445 5.67 10.06 -7.87
CA ASP A 445 4.78 9.35 -6.96
C ASP A 445 3.62 8.70 -7.72
N ASN A 446 3.12 7.56 -7.26
CA ASN A 446 2.01 6.86 -7.92
C ASN A 446 0.63 7.20 -7.33
N ILE A 447 0.60 8.12 -6.38
CA ILE A 447 -0.59 8.78 -5.82
C ILE A 447 -0.38 10.30 -5.79
N SER A 448 -1.47 11.07 -5.76
CA SER A 448 -1.40 12.54 -5.61
C SER A 448 -1.00 12.97 -4.19
N ARG A 449 -0.72 14.27 -3.99
CA ARG A 449 -0.52 14.83 -2.64
C ARG A 449 -1.80 14.73 -1.78
N SER A 450 -2.98 14.93 -2.37
CA SER A 450 -4.26 14.79 -1.66
C SER A 450 -4.59 13.34 -1.33
N GLU A 451 -4.35 12.40 -2.25
CA GLU A 451 -4.46 10.95 -2.00
C GLU A 451 -3.47 10.49 -0.91
N ARG A 452 -2.28 11.11 -0.82
CA ARG A 452 -1.32 10.84 0.26
C ARG A 452 -1.79 11.40 1.60
N SER A 453 -2.36 12.61 1.61
CA SER A 453 -3.00 13.18 2.81
C SER A 453 -4.19 12.33 3.27
N ALA A 454 -4.99 11.80 2.35
CA ALA A 454 -6.14 10.96 2.66
C ALA A 454 -5.76 9.63 3.34
N ILE A 455 -4.54 9.11 3.13
CA ILE A 455 -4.03 7.98 3.92
C ILE A 455 -3.88 8.37 5.39
N GLU A 456 -3.38 9.58 5.65
CA GLU A 456 -3.14 10.10 7.00
C GLU A 456 -4.47 10.46 7.69
N THR A 457 -5.43 11.04 6.95
CA THR A 457 -6.82 11.25 7.43
C THR A 457 -7.51 9.93 7.79
N LEU A 458 -7.63 9.00 6.84
CA LEU A 458 -8.35 7.73 7.04
C LEU A 458 -7.70 6.80 8.07
N SER A 459 -6.38 6.92 8.31
CA SER A 459 -5.72 6.14 9.37
C SER A 459 -5.96 6.76 10.76
N ASN A 460 -6.13 8.08 10.86
CA ASN A 460 -6.28 8.78 12.13
C ASN A 460 -7.74 9.03 12.54
N ASP A 461 -8.70 8.86 11.63
CA ASP A 461 -10.12 8.92 11.93
C ASP A 461 -10.52 7.82 12.92
N ALA A 462 -10.86 8.22 14.14
CA ALA A 462 -11.22 7.32 15.24
C ALA A 462 -12.71 6.92 15.24
N THR A 463 -13.52 7.48 14.35
CA THR A 463 -14.97 7.21 14.24
C THR A 463 -15.31 6.01 13.37
N ILE A 464 -14.38 5.54 12.54
CA ILE A 464 -14.58 4.45 11.59
C ILE A 464 -13.67 3.25 11.81
N VAL A 465 -14.11 2.11 11.29
CA VAL A 465 -13.35 0.88 11.18
C VAL A 465 -13.27 0.48 9.71
N ILE A 466 -12.04 0.43 9.17
CA ILE A 466 -11.78 -0.05 7.80
C ILE A 466 -11.31 -1.51 7.87
N LYS A 467 -12.00 -2.40 7.16
CA LYS A 467 -11.65 -3.81 6.97
C LYS A 467 -11.76 -4.21 5.49
N GLU A 468 -11.13 -5.33 5.16
CA GLU A 468 -11.51 -6.07 3.95
C GLU A 468 -12.76 -6.90 4.24
N ALA A 469 -13.58 -7.14 3.22
CA ALA A 469 -14.67 -8.11 3.30
C ALA A 469 -14.13 -9.54 3.35
N ASP A 470 -14.86 -10.43 4.01
CA ASP A 470 -14.46 -11.82 4.28
C ASP A 470 -14.29 -12.68 3.01
N LYS A 471 -15.10 -12.41 1.97
CA LYS A 471 -14.96 -12.93 0.59
C LYS A 471 -15.31 -11.79 -0.40
N GLY A 472 -14.89 -11.89 -1.67
CA GLY A 472 -15.23 -10.91 -2.72
C GLY A 472 -14.32 -9.68 -2.87
N GLY A 473 -13.30 -9.54 -2.01
CA GLY A 473 -12.25 -8.51 -2.13
C GLY A 473 -12.68 -7.07 -1.86
N ALA A 474 -13.94 -6.83 -1.50
CA ALA A 474 -14.48 -5.50 -1.19
C ALA A 474 -13.82 -4.85 0.04
N ILE A 475 -14.02 -3.55 0.18
CA ILE A 475 -13.59 -2.75 1.34
C ILE A 475 -14.83 -2.34 2.12
N CYS A 476 -14.85 -2.68 3.41
CA CYS A 476 -15.89 -2.23 4.33
C CYS A 476 -15.37 -1.04 5.13
N ILE A 477 -16.08 0.08 5.07
CA ILE A 477 -15.95 1.20 6.01
C ILE A 477 -17.19 1.12 6.91
N MET A 478 -16.99 0.93 8.20
CA MET A 478 -18.07 0.78 9.18
C MET A 478 -17.97 1.89 10.22
N ASP A 479 -19.10 2.33 10.75
CA ASP A 479 -19.11 3.07 12.02
C ASP A 479 -18.47 2.23 13.12
N ARG A 480 -17.67 2.88 13.97
CA ARG A 480 -16.90 2.19 14.99
C ARG A 480 -17.77 1.61 16.10
N GLU A 481 -18.74 2.34 16.62
CA GLU A 481 -19.51 1.86 17.77
C GLU A 481 -20.52 0.77 17.34
N HIS A 482 -21.05 0.84 16.12
CA HIS A 482 -21.75 -0.28 15.48
C HIS A 482 -20.83 -1.50 15.32
N TYR A 483 -19.63 -1.36 14.74
CA TYR A 483 -18.68 -2.49 14.61
C TYR A 483 -18.27 -3.08 15.96
N LYS A 484 -18.06 -2.23 16.97
CA LYS A 484 -17.79 -2.63 18.36
C LYS A 484 -18.95 -3.41 18.94
N LYS A 485 -20.19 -2.92 18.79
CA LYS A 485 -21.40 -3.63 19.23
C LYS A 485 -21.45 -5.03 18.61
N MET A 486 -21.32 -5.15 17.29
CA MET A 486 -21.33 -6.45 16.59
C MET A 486 -20.26 -7.44 17.07
N VAL A 487 -19.11 -6.94 17.57
CA VAL A 487 -18.08 -7.79 18.18
C VAL A 487 -18.44 -8.15 19.63
N MET A 488 -18.90 -7.18 20.42
CA MET A 488 -19.33 -7.44 21.81
C MET A 488 -20.52 -8.40 21.86
N ASP A 489 -21.48 -8.28 20.94
CA ASP A 489 -22.61 -9.20 20.79
C ASP A 489 -22.15 -10.65 20.51
N GLN A 490 -20.95 -10.86 19.93
CA GLN A 490 -20.31 -12.18 19.79
C GLN A 490 -19.51 -12.60 21.03
N LEU A 491 -18.81 -11.66 21.67
CA LEU A 491 -17.93 -11.94 22.84
C LEU A 491 -18.70 -12.07 24.17
N ASN A 492 -19.95 -11.61 24.22
CA ASN A 492 -20.86 -11.78 25.34
C ASN A 492 -21.51 -13.18 25.36
N ASP A 493 -21.30 -14.03 24.35
CA ASP A 493 -21.82 -15.39 24.35
C ASP A 493 -21.01 -16.29 25.30
N CYS A 494 -21.54 -16.46 26.51
CA CYS A 494 -20.97 -17.26 27.59
C CYS A 494 -20.75 -18.74 27.25
N ASN A 495 -21.30 -19.26 26.14
CA ASN A 495 -21.07 -20.64 25.70
C ASN A 495 -19.72 -20.82 24.99
N PHE A 496 -19.10 -19.73 24.51
CA PHE A 496 -17.86 -19.74 23.75
C PHE A 496 -16.76 -18.85 24.35
N TYR A 497 -17.13 -17.80 25.07
CA TYR A 497 -16.21 -16.80 25.60
C TYR A 497 -16.45 -16.48 27.07
N HIS A 498 -15.38 -16.12 27.77
CA HIS A 498 -15.41 -15.66 29.15
C HIS A 498 -14.54 -14.40 29.30
N GLU A 499 -15.07 -13.34 29.92
CA GLU A 499 -14.32 -12.10 30.16
C GLU A 499 -13.34 -12.29 31.33
N LEU A 500 -12.09 -11.88 31.13
CA LEU A 500 -11.00 -11.98 32.11
C LEU A 500 -10.74 -10.62 32.76
N THR A 501 -10.58 -10.62 34.08
CA THR A 501 -10.23 -9.43 34.87
C THR A 501 -8.79 -8.93 34.64
N SER A 502 -7.91 -9.75 34.08
CA SER A 502 -6.49 -9.42 33.86
C SER A 502 -5.83 -10.27 32.75
N PRO A 503 -4.71 -9.82 32.14
CA PRO A 503 -4.03 -10.56 31.07
C PRO A 503 -3.28 -11.81 31.54
N GLU A 504 -3.73 -12.97 31.09
CA GLU A 504 -3.18 -14.29 31.47
C GLU A 504 -1.94 -14.75 30.66
N ASP A 505 -1.40 -13.90 29.78
CA ASP A 505 -0.25 -14.21 28.92
C ASP A 505 0.95 -14.79 29.71
N ALA A 506 1.29 -14.16 30.83
CA ALA A 506 2.46 -14.50 31.64
C ALA A 506 2.28 -15.84 32.39
N ARG A 507 1.06 -16.13 32.87
CA ARG A 507 0.72 -17.40 33.53
C ARG A 507 0.76 -18.54 32.52
N THR A 508 0.26 -18.30 31.30
CA THR A 508 0.33 -19.26 30.20
C THR A 508 1.77 -19.57 29.80
N MET A 509 2.66 -18.57 29.68
CA MET A 509 4.09 -18.84 29.44
C MET A 509 4.76 -19.64 30.56
N ASN A 510 4.27 -19.55 31.81
CA ASN A 510 4.78 -20.39 32.89
C ASN A 510 4.23 -21.83 32.81
N LYS A 511 2.98 -22.03 32.35
CA LYS A 511 2.46 -23.37 31.99
C LYS A 511 3.31 -24.02 30.89
N ILE A 512 3.61 -23.27 29.81
CA ILE A 512 4.44 -23.74 28.68
C ILE A 512 5.85 -24.12 29.14
N LYS A 513 6.48 -23.32 30.01
CA LYS A 513 7.79 -23.68 30.60
C LYS A 513 7.72 -24.98 31.38
N LYS A 514 6.74 -25.15 32.28
CA LYS A 514 6.55 -26.41 33.02
C LYS A 514 6.40 -27.59 32.06
N PHE A 515 5.59 -27.45 31.02
CA PHE A 515 5.42 -28.46 29.96
C PHE A 515 6.76 -28.81 29.28
N THR A 516 7.58 -27.83 28.89
CA THR A 516 8.91 -28.11 28.31
C THR A 516 9.91 -28.74 29.28
N SER A 517 9.70 -28.61 30.60
CA SER A 517 10.52 -29.28 31.62
C SER A 517 10.03 -30.68 31.95
N VAL A 518 8.72 -30.95 31.81
CA VAL A 518 8.15 -32.30 31.95
C VAL A 518 8.50 -33.18 30.76
N TYR A 519 8.40 -32.64 29.55
CA TYR A 519 8.71 -33.34 28.30
C TYR A 519 10.08 -32.94 27.73
N ALA A 520 11.09 -32.80 28.59
CA ALA A 520 12.43 -32.42 28.18
C ALA A 520 13.04 -33.43 27.20
N ASP A 521 12.91 -34.73 27.49
CA ASP A 521 13.50 -35.83 26.69
C ASP A 521 12.87 -35.96 25.28
N SER A 522 11.66 -35.43 25.10
CA SER A 522 11.00 -35.35 23.79
C SER A 522 11.52 -34.20 22.91
N LEU A 523 12.27 -33.24 23.47
CA LEU A 523 12.60 -31.96 22.86
C LEU A 523 14.11 -31.73 22.72
N THR A 524 14.53 -31.18 21.58
CA THR A 524 15.89 -30.67 21.43
C THR A 524 16.07 -29.32 22.15
N ASP A 525 17.28 -28.98 22.61
CA ASP A 525 17.60 -27.66 23.20
C ASP A 525 17.08 -26.48 22.35
N LYS A 526 17.16 -26.62 21.03
CA LYS A 526 16.73 -25.62 20.05
C LYS A 526 15.21 -25.48 19.97
N GLU A 527 14.46 -26.54 20.30
CA GLU A 527 13.01 -26.52 20.46
C GLU A 527 12.61 -25.98 21.83
N ILE A 528 13.32 -26.33 22.91
CA ILE A 528 13.11 -25.76 24.25
C ILE A 528 13.36 -24.24 24.23
N ASP A 529 14.44 -23.78 23.59
CA ASP A 529 14.70 -22.36 23.37
C ASP A 529 13.64 -21.71 22.46
N TYR A 530 13.21 -22.40 21.40
CA TYR A 530 12.12 -21.90 20.55
C TYR A 530 10.83 -21.72 21.35
N LEU A 531 10.40 -22.70 22.15
CA LEU A 531 9.16 -22.62 22.92
C LEU A 531 9.23 -21.56 24.04
N ASN A 532 10.39 -21.38 24.69
CA ASN A 532 10.50 -20.55 25.89
C ASN A 532 11.03 -19.11 25.67
N ASN A 533 11.86 -18.87 24.64
CA ASN A 533 12.59 -17.61 24.49
C ASN A 533 12.16 -16.80 23.24
N PHE A 534 11.20 -15.89 23.43
CA PHE A 534 10.81 -14.89 22.41
C PHE A 534 10.22 -13.60 23.02
N GLU A 535 10.01 -12.57 22.18
CA GLU A 535 9.20 -11.41 22.57
C GLU A 535 7.71 -11.71 22.37
N MET A 536 7.07 -12.09 23.48
CA MET A 536 5.64 -12.35 23.58
C MET A 536 4.79 -11.06 23.48
N LYS A 537 3.61 -11.15 22.86
CA LYS A 537 2.59 -10.09 22.74
C LYS A 537 1.19 -10.70 22.74
N SER A 538 0.27 -10.14 23.52
CA SER A 538 -1.11 -10.59 23.63
C SER A 538 -1.84 -10.62 22.28
N SER A 539 -2.67 -11.63 22.08
CA SER A 539 -3.55 -11.75 20.91
C SER A 539 -4.53 -10.60 20.84
N ASN A 540 -4.84 -10.11 19.64
CA ASN A 540 -5.89 -9.09 19.41
C ASN A 540 -7.05 -9.73 18.65
N PHE A 541 -8.29 -9.49 19.06
CA PHE A 541 -9.47 -9.93 18.32
C PHE A 541 -9.89 -8.89 17.27
N TYR A 542 -10.41 -9.34 16.14
CA TYR A 542 -11.25 -8.52 15.26
C TYR A 542 -12.20 -9.36 14.41
N GLY A 543 -13.36 -8.80 14.06
CA GLY A 543 -14.26 -9.38 13.06
C GLY A 543 -13.95 -8.94 11.61
N LEU A 544 -14.13 -9.83 10.64
CA LEU A 544 -14.19 -9.52 9.20
C LEU A 544 -15.65 -9.57 8.68
N PRO A 545 -16.17 -8.55 7.97
CA PRO A 545 -17.57 -8.54 7.52
C PRO A 545 -17.90 -9.61 6.46
N LYS A 546 -18.84 -10.51 6.76
CA LYS A 546 -19.34 -11.55 5.83
C LYS A 546 -20.41 -11.00 4.88
N ILE A 547 -20.10 -9.94 4.12
CA ILE A 547 -21.06 -9.28 3.21
C ILE A 547 -21.72 -10.26 2.22
N HIS A 548 -21.02 -11.34 1.85
CA HIS A 548 -21.51 -12.37 0.95
C HIS A 548 -22.59 -13.30 1.56
N LYS A 549 -22.86 -13.24 2.87
CA LYS A 549 -24.00 -13.91 3.53
C LYS A 549 -25.11 -12.91 3.95
N SER A 550 -25.02 -11.63 3.57
CA SER A 550 -26.04 -10.60 3.79
C SER A 550 -26.90 -10.40 2.53
N LYS A 551 -28.22 -10.56 2.64
CA LYS A 551 -29.19 -10.26 1.59
C LYS A 551 -29.39 -8.75 1.43
N GLU A 552 -29.42 -8.01 2.54
CA GLU A 552 -29.53 -6.55 2.52
C GLU A 552 -28.40 -5.90 1.69
N ILE A 553 -27.16 -6.33 1.90
CA ILE A 553 -26.00 -5.82 1.16
C ILE A 553 -26.02 -6.31 -0.30
N GLN A 554 -26.43 -7.55 -0.57
CA GLN A 554 -26.55 -8.06 -1.95
C GLN A 554 -27.55 -7.24 -2.77
N HIS A 555 -28.76 -7.02 -2.26
CA HIS A 555 -29.77 -6.19 -2.92
C HIS A 555 -29.29 -4.73 -3.04
N GLY A 556 -28.67 -4.20 -1.98
CA GLY A 556 -28.13 -2.83 -1.96
C GLY A 556 -27.01 -2.57 -2.97
N ILE A 557 -26.22 -3.60 -3.33
CA ILE A 557 -25.22 -3.56 -4.41
C ILE A 557 -25.91 -3.70 -5.77
N GLN A 558 -26.82 -4.67 -5.93
CA GLN A 558 -27.53 -4.90 -7.20
C GLN A 558 -28.32 -3.67 -7.67
N ALA A 559 -28.98 -2.96 -6.74
CA ALA A 559 -29.75 -1.76 -7.04
C ALA A 559 -28.89 -0.51 -7.38
N LYS A 560 -27.56 -0.55 -7.20
CA LYS A 560 -26.69 0.64 -7.31
C LYS A 560 -25.38 0.32 -8.04
N ASN A 561 -25.38 0.48 -9.37
CA ASN A 561 -24.22 0.31 -10.25
C ASN A 561 -23.14 1.42 -10.06
N THR A 562 -22.53 1.45 -8.87
CA THR A 562 -21.61 2.50 -8.40
C THR A 562 -20.38 1.88 -7.75
N THR A 563 -19.25 2.61 -7.77
CA THR A 563 -17.99 2.16 -7.15
C THR A 563 -17.94 2.33 -5.62
N TYR A 564 -18.99 2.92 -5.04
CA TYR A 564 -19.18 3.14 -3.61
C TYR A 564 -20.67 3.09 -3.30
N VAL A 565 -21.05 2.22 -2.35
CA VAL A 565 -22.44 2.02 -1.95
C VAL A 565 -22.57 2.38 -0.46
N LYS A 566 -23.35 3.42 -0.13
CA LYS A 566 -23.79 3.70 1.24
C LYS A 566 -25.11 2.96 1.48
N LEU A 567 -25.17 2.25 2.60
CA LEU A 567 -26.33 1.50 3.12
C LEU A 567 -26.57 1.91 4.60
N PRO A 568 -27.77 1.70 5.16
CA PRO A 568 -27.98 1.72 6.61
C PRO A 568 -27.20 0.60 7.31
N GLN A 569 -27.24 0.55 8.64
CA GLN A 569 -26.68 -0.56 9.44
C GLN A 569 -27.48 -1.85 9.14
N PRO A 570 -26.90 -2.85 8.44
CA PRO A 570 -27.67 -4.01 7.99
C PRO A 570 -27.79 -5.06 9.10
N GLY A 571 -29.01 -5.51 9.38
CA GLY A 571 -29.32 -6.40 10.50
C GLY A 571 -28.85 -7.84 10.29
N ASP A 572 -28.77 -8.29 9.04
CA ASP A 572 -28.34 -9.65 8.70
C ASP A 572 -26.81 -9.84 8.60
N LEU A 573 -26.02 -8.77 8.71
CA LEU A 573 -24.56 -8.84 8.55
C LEU A 573 -23.89 -9.51 9.75
N LYS A 574 -23.19 -10.62 9.50
CA LYS A 574 -22.38 -11.33 10.50
C LYS A 574 -20.88 -11.10 10.29
N LEU A 575 -20.10 -11.10 11.37
CA LEU A 575 -18.64 -11.03 11.32
C LEU A 575 -18.02 -12.44 11.39
N ARG A 576 -16.89 -12.68 10.72
CA ARG A 576 -16.00 -13.82 11.01
C ARG A 576 -15.04 -13.39 12.14
N PRO A 577 -15.02 -14.07 13.30
CA PRO A 577 -14.08 -13.77 14.37
C PRO A 577 -12.65 -14.15 13.95
N ILE A 578 -11.65 -13.33 14.30
CA ILE A 578 -10.23 -13.60 14.06
C ILE A 578 -9.43 -13.26 15.33
N VAL A 579 -8.65 -14.21 15.83
CA VAL A 579 -7.75 -14.06 16.98
C VAL A 579 -6.31 -13.92 16.47
N ALA A 580 -5.86 -12.68 16.30
CA ALA A 580 -4.52 -12.39 15.78
C ALA A 580 -3.46 -12.44 16.88
N GLY A 581 -2.94 -13.65 17.14
CA GLY A 581 -1.81 -13.92 18.04
C GLY A 581 -0.53 -14.39 17.33
N PRO A 582 0.13 -13.57 16.49
CA PRO A 582 1.38 -13.97 15.81
C PRO A 582 2.61 -14.05 16.74
N ALA A 583 2.44 -13.66 18.02
CA ALA A 583 3.46 -13.73 19.07
C ALA A 583 2.83 -13.96 20.47
N CYS A 584 1.63 -14.54 20.54
CA CYS A 584 1.03 -14.93 21.82
C CYS A 584 1.77 -16.13 22.44
N PRO A 585 1.56 -16.47 23.73
CA PRO A 585 2.23 -17.58 24.40
C PRO A 585 2.14 -18.90 23.63
N THR A 586 0.94 -19.28 23.22
CA THR A 586 0.64 -20.57 22.58
C THR A 586 1.10 -20.65 21.13
N HIS A 587 1.48 -19.53 20.49
CA HIS A 587 1.82 -19.48 19.06
C HIS A 587 2.91 -20.48 18.64
N ARG A 588 3.95 -20.63 19.46
CA ARG A 588 5.11 -21.47 19.14
C ARG A 588 4.87 -22.94 19.42
N LEU A 589 4.16 -23.27 20.49
CA LEU A 589 3.70 -24.64 20.76
C LEU A 589 2.73 -25.11 19.66
N SER A 590 1.77 -24.25 19.29
CA SER A 590 0.86 -24.49 18.16
C SER A 590 1.58 -24.66 16.81
N ASN A 591 2.73 -24.00 16.60
CA ASN A 591 3.55 -24.21 15.42
C ASN A 591 4.21 -25.59 15.39
N LEU A 592 4.71 -26.08 16.53
CA LEU A 592 5.32 -27.40 16.62
C LEU A 592 4.27 -28.51 16.43
N LEU A 593 3.13 -28.40 17.10
CA LEU A 593 2.02 -29.35 16.98
C LEU A 593 1.44 -29.38 15.55
N ASP A 594 1.36 -28.24 14.86
CA ASP A 594 0.96 -28.21 13.44
C ASP A 594 1.94 -28.98 12.54
N ILE A 595 3.25 -28.90 12.80
CA ILE A 595 4.26 -29.64 12.03
C ILE A 595 4.16 -31.16 12.30
N ILE A 596 3.92 -31.55 13.56
CA ILE A 596 3.82 -32.95 13.98
C ILE A 596 2.53 -33.62 13.45
N LEU A 597 1.38 -32.95 13.51
CA LEU A 597 0.08 -33.54 13.16
C LEU A 597 -0.30 -33.42 11.67
N LYS A 598 0.31 -32.50 10.92
CA LYS A 598 -0.01 -32.26 9.50
C LYS A 598 0.24 -33.45 8.53
N PRO A 599 1.14 -34.43 8.77
CA PRO A 599 1.20 -35.64 7.95
C PRO A 599 -0.12 -36.41 7.96
N LEU A 600 -0.71 -36.60 9.14
CA LEU A 600 -1.94 -37.38 9.37
C LEU A 600 -3.14 -36.87 8.57
N CYS A 601 -3.25 -35.56 8.32
CA CYS A 601 -4.35 -34.98 7.54
C CYS A 601 -4.50 -35.59 6.14
N LYS A 602 -3.41 -36.11 5.54
CA LYS A 602 -3.45 -36.74 4.21
C LYS A 602 -4.00 -38.16 4.21
N LEU A 603 -4.12 -38.78 5.39
CA LEU A 603 -4.56 -40.16 5.59
C LEU A 603 -6.09 -40.24 5.76
N VAL A 604 -6.75 -39.09 5.99
CA VAL A 604 -8.20 -38.97 6.07
C VAL A 604 -8.82 -39.17 4.66
N PRO A 605 -9.68 -40.18 4.43
CA PRO A 605 -10.16 -40.54 3.07
C PRO A 605 -10.96 -39.46 2.32
N SER A 606 -11.51 -38.49 3.05
CA SER A 606 -12.26 -37.34 2.53
C SER A 606 -11.36 -36.20 2.02
N TYR A 607 -10.08 -36.17 2.41
CA TYR A 607 -9.24 -34.96 2.33
C TYR A 607 -8.98 -34.48 0.91
N ILE A 608 -9.39 -33.24 0.62
CA ILE A 608 -8.99 -32.45 -0.55
C ILE A 608 -7.92 -31.43 -0.14
N ARG A 609 -6.81 -31.34 -0.89
CA ARG A 609 -5.75 -30.35 -0.64
C ARG A 609 -6.06 -28.94 -1.16
N ASP A 610 -6.65 -28.84 -2.34
CA ASP A 610 -6.95 -27.60 -3.07
C ASP A 610 -7.84 -27.88 -4.30
N ASP A 611 -8.22 -26.83 -5.03
CA ASP A 611 -9.04 -26.90 -6.26
C ASP A 611 -8.48 -27.90 -7.29
N ILE A 612 -7.15 -28.05 -7.39
CA ILE A 612 -6.52 -28.93 -8.39
C ILE A 612 -6.65 -30.40 -7.97
N ASP A 613 -6.56 -30.71 -6.67
CA ASP A 613 -6.90 -32.05 -6.18
C ASP A 613 -8.37 -32.40 -6.46
N PHE A 614 -9.29 -31.45 -6.31
CA PHE A 614 -10.72 -31.68 -6.59
C PHE A 614 -11.02 -31.80 -8.10
N LEU A 615 -10.42 -30.96 -8.95
CA LEU A 615 -10.51 -31.07 -10.42
C LEU A 615 -9.97 -32.39 -10.98
N ASN A 616 -9.12 -33.08 -10.24
CA ASN A 616 -8.60 -34.41 -10.58
C ASN A 616 -9.41 -35.56 -9.94
N TYR A 617 -10.41 -35.23 -9.11
CA TYR A 617 -11.38 -36.17 -8.55
C TYR A 617 -12.72 -36.17 -9.32
N ILE A 618 -13.14 -35.01 -9.87
CA ILE A 618 -14.36 -34.90 -10.69
C ILE A 618 -14.28 -35.86 -11.90
N PRO A 619 -15.27 -36.75 -12.10
CA PRO A 619 -15.36 -37.59 -13.30
C PRO A 619 -15.89 -36.80 -14.50
N ASP A 620 -15.55 -37.21 -15.72
CA ASP A 620 -16.07 -36.58 -16.96
C ASP A 620 -17.58 -36.80 -17.17
N SER A 621 -18.15 -37.85 -16.56
CA SER A 621 -19.57 -38.20 -16.65
C SER A 621 -20.12 -38.83 -15.36
N VAL A 622 -21.45 -38.76 -15.21
CA VAL A 622 -22.27 -39.33 -14.12
C VAL A 622 -23.61 -39.82 -14.67
N ASP A 623 -24.36 -40.62 -13.91
CA ASP A 623 -25.71 -41.05 -14.30
C ASP A 623 -26.69 -39.88 -14.39
N ALA A 624 -27.67 -39.95 -15.28
CA ALA A 624 -28.71 -38.92 -15.50
C ALA A 624 -29.39 -38.47 -14.20
N ASN A 625 -29.65 -39.42 -13.28
CA ASN A 625 -30.33 -39.17 -12.01
C ASN A 625 -29.40 -38.64 -10.89
N THR A 626 -28.09 -38.51 -11.14
CA THR A 626 -27.11 -38.06 -10.15
C THR A 626 -27.35 -36.60 -9.77
N LYS A 627 -27.44 -36.33 -8.47
CA LYS A 627 -27.52 -34.98 -7.90
C LYS A 627 -26.15 -34.52 -7.42
N LEU A 628 -25.88 -33.22 -7.55
CA LEU A 628 -24.71 -32.56 -6.98
C LEU A 628 -25.08 -32.08 -5.58
N ILE A 629 -24.42 -32.58 -4.54
CA ILE A 629 -24.70 -32.21 -3.14
C ILE A 629 -23.46 -31.58 -2.49
N SER A 630 -23.68 -30.50 -1.74
CA SER A 630 -22.69 -29.82 -0.90
C SER A 630 -23.19 -29.69 0.54
N PHE A 631 -22.28 -29.74 1.51
CA PHE A 631 -22.59 -29.50 2.92
C PHE A 631 -21.59 -28.49 3.55
N ASP A 632 -22.10 -27.41 4.16
CA ASP A 632 -21.33 -26.39 4.92
C ASP A 632 -21.43 -26.73 6.43
N VAL A 633 -20.28 -26.93 7.11
CA VAL A 633 -20.26 -27.24 8.55
C VAL A 633 -20.42 -25.95 9.36
N THR A 634 -21.57 -25.80 10.02
CA THR A 634 -21.95 -24.56 10.69
C THR A 634 -20.96 -24.12 11.76
N SER A 635 -20.16 -23.09 11.42
CA SER A 635 -19.15 -22.47 12.29
C SER A 635 -18.12 -23.43 12.89
N LEU A 636 -17.76 -24.52 12.18
CA LEU A 636 -16.86 -25.61 12.60
C LEU A 636 -15.89 -25.25 13.74
N TYR A 637 -14.94 -24.34 13.51
CA TYR A 637 -13.87 -24.01 14.46
C TYR A 637 -14.35 -23.62 15.87
N THR A 638 -15.48 -22.92 16.04
CA THR A 638 -16.00 -22.55 17.38
C THR A 638 -16.77 -23.69 18.05
N ASN A 639 -17.23 -24.67 17.28
CA ASN A 639 -18.17 -25.70 17.71
C ASN A 639 -17.54 -27.06 18.08
N ILE A 640 -16.25 -27.26 17.78
CA ILE A 640 -15.49 -28.47 18.18
C ILE A 640 -15.37 -28.55 19.71
N PRO A 641 -15.87 -29.62 20.37
CA PRO A 641 -15.61 -29.86 21.80
C PRO A 641 -14.13 -30.17 22.05
N HIS A 642 -13.57 -29.78 23.20
CA HIS A 642 -12.15 -30.04 23.48
C HIS A 642 -11.89 -31.50 23.82
N ASP A 643 -12.81 -32.15 24.52
CA ASP A 643 -12.83 -33.56 24.92
C ASP A 643 -12.89 -34.50 23.71
N VAL A 644 -13.95 -34.41 22.89
CA VAL A 644 -14.08 -35.17 21.62
C VAL A 644 -12.95 -34.78 20.64
N GLY A 645 -12.43 -33.56 20.78
CA GLY A 645 -11.20 -33.11 20.13
C GLY A 645 -9.98 -33.96 20.49
N MET A 646 -9.67 -34.13 21.78
CA MET A 646 -8.55 -34.99 22.22
C MET A 646 -8.76 -36.46 21.89
N GLU A 647 -10.01 -36.96 21.97
CA GLU A 647 -10.39 -38.31 21.51
C GLU A 647 -10.01 -38.50 20.04
N SER A 648 -10.43 -37.58 19.16
CA SER A 648 -10.13 -37.65 17.73
C SER A 648 -8.63 -37.62 17.40
N ILE A 649 -7.85 -36.81 18.12
CA ILE A 649 -6.40 -36.72 17.92
C ILE A 649 -5.70 -37.97 18.47
N THR A 650 -6.17 -38.54 19.58
CA THR A 650 -5.69 -39.82 20.13
C THR A 650 -5.88 -40.94 19.11
N TYR A 651 -7.09 -41.08 18.54
CA TYR A 651 -7.39 -42.06 17.50
C TYR A 651 -6.42 -41.98 16.31
N TRP A 652 -6.15 -40.77 15.78
CA TRP A 652 -5.24 -40.63 14.64
C TRP A 652 -3.75 -40.86 14.99
N ILE A 653 -3.32 -40.53 16.21
CA ILE A 653 -1.96 -40.84 16.71
C ILE A 653 -1.76 -42.35 16.85
N GLU A 654 -2.77 -43.08 17.34
CA GLU A 654 -2.69 -44.52 17.58
C GLU A 654 -2.84 -45.32 16.28
N LYS A 655 -3.75 -44.92 15.39
CA LYS A 655 -3.97 -45.55 14.08
C LYS A 655 -2.78 -45.41 13.12
N HIS A 656 -2.01 -44.32 13.21
CA HIS A 656 -0.92 -44.00 12.29
C HIS A 656 0.34 -43.50 13.03
N ARG A 657 0.77 -44.26 14.05
CA ARG A 657 1.88 -43.85 14.94
C ARG A 657 3.19 -43.57 14.19
N ASP A 658 3.48 -44.30 13.11
CA ASP A 658 4.76 -44.22 12.39
C ASP A 658 4.97 -42.90 11.63
N GLU A 659 3.90 -42.16 11.33
CA GLU A 659 3.95 -40.85 10.67
C GLU A 659 4.34 -39.70 11.63
N ILE A 660 4.48 -39.99 12.94
CA ILE A 660 4.94 -39.06 13.98
C ILE A 660 6.34 -39.47 14.46
N PRO A 661 7.33 -38.54 14.55
CA PRO A 661 8.65 -38.87 15.09
C PRO A 661 8.57 -39.52 16.48
N SER A 662 9.28 -40.62 16.67
CA SER A 662 9.18 -41.48 17.87
C SER A 662 9.33 -40.73 19.20
N ARG A 663 10.21 -39.72 19.26
CA ARG A 663 10.45 -38.88 20.44
C ARG A 663 9.24 -38.10 20.97
N PHE A 664 8.23 -37.83 20.13
CA PHE A 664 6.99 -37.18 20.58
C PHE A 664 6.00 -38.24 21.05
N THR A 665 5.77 -38.32 22.37
CA THR A 665 4.77 -39.23 22.95
C THR A 665 3.35 -38.75 22.65
N LYS A 666 2.36 -39.64 22.81
CA LYS A 666 0.93 -39.27 22.76
C LYS A 666 0.64 -38.14 23.74
N ASP A 667 1.11 -38.29 24.98
CA ASP A 667 0.82 -37.38 26.09
C ASP A 667 1.42 -35.98 25.85
N PHE A 668 2.63 -35.90 25.29
CA PHE A 668 3.23 -34.63 24.85
C PHE A 668 2.32 -33.88 23.86
N ILE A 669 1.74 -34.61 22.88
CA ILE A 669 0.88 -34.00 21.85
C ILE A 669 -0.45 -33.58 22.46
N ILE A 670 -1.07 -34.41 23.30
CA ILE A 670 -2.37 -34.14 23.93
C ILE A 670 -2.28 -33.01 24.98
N ASP A 671 -1.31 -33.04 25.91
CA ASP A 671 -1.09 -31.93 26.85
C ASP A 671 -0.70 -30.64 26.13
N GLY A 672 0.14 -30.75 25.09
CA GLY A 672 0.56 -29.60 24.29
C GLY A 672 -0.64 -28.95 23.58
N LEU A 673 -1.52 -29.77 23.00
CA LEU A 673 -2.74 -29.31 22.34
C LEU A 673 -3.74 -28.74 23.34
N LYS A 674 -3.91 -29.38 24.50
CA LYS A 674 -4.75 -28.90 25.62
C LYS A 674 -4.30 -27.52 26.09
N LEU A 675 -2.99 -27.32 26.29
CA LEU A 675 -2.42 -26.00 26.59
C LEU A 675 -2.68 -24.96 25.48
N VAL A 676 -2.69 -25.38 24.21
CA VAL A 676 -3.02 -24.47 23.09
C VAL A 676 -4.52 -24.14 23.03
N LEU A 677 -5.42 -25.07 23.36
CA LEU A 677 -6.88 -24.85 23.34
C LEU A 677 -7.39 -24.06 24.55
N GLU A 678 -7.04 -24.48 25.77
CA GLU A 678 -7.51 -23.90 27.04
C GLU A 678 -6.94 -22.50 27.36
N ASN A 679 -5.98 -22.00 26.57
CA ASN A 679 -5.28 -20.75 26.85
C ASN A 679 -5.33 -19.77 25.66
N ASN A 680 -6.40 -19.81 24.87
CA ASN A 680 -6.69 -18.84 23.81
C ASN A 680 -7.22 -17.50 24.38
N HIS A 681 -6.37 -16.78 25.12
CA HIS A 681 -6.67 -15.43 25.60
C HIS A 681 -6.40 -14.36 24.53
N PHE A 682 -7.23 -13.32 24.51
CA PHE A 682 -7.10 -12.18 23.59
C PHE A 682 -7.69 -10.88 24.17
N PHE A 683 -7.36 -9.76 23.52
CA PHE A 683 -7.81 -8.41 23.89
C PHE A 683 -8.79 -7.84 22.85
N PHE A 684 -9.85 -7.18 23.32
CA PHE A 684 -10.75 -6.34 22.52
C PHE A 684 -11.34 -5.20 23.38
N ASP A 685 -11.46 -3.99 22.83
CA ASP A 685 -12.01 -2.77 23.47
C ASP A 685 -11.76 -2.65 24.99
N ASN A 686 -10.48 -2.66 25.39
CA ASN A 686 -10.01 -2.52 26.78
C ASN A 686 -10.37 -3.68 27.73
N LYS A 687 -11.02 -4.74 27.24
CA LYS A 687 -11.32 -5.99 27.94
C LYS A 687 -10.40 -7.13 27.46
N TYR A 688 -10.23 -8.12 28.33
CA TYR A 688 -9.57 -9.39 28.01
C TYR A 688 -10.62 -10.50 27.98
N PHE A 689 -10.44 -11.48 27.10
CA PHE A 689 -11.34 -12.63 26.99
C PHE A 689 -10.55 -13.92 26.81
N LEU A 690 -11.14 -15.03 27.24
CA LEU A 690 -10.73 -16.40 26.96
C LEU A 690 -11.78 -17.07 26.08
N GLN A 691 -11.36 -17.71 24.99
CA GLN A 691 -12.22 -18.68 24.30
C GLN A 691 -12.21 -20.00 25.06
N ILE A 692 -13.39 -20.45 25.51
CA ILE A 692 -13.57 -21.67 26.34
C ILE A 692 -14.05 -22.88 25.53
N LYS A 693 -14.58 -22.69 24.33
CA LYS A 693 -15.10 -23.76 23.45
C LYS A 693 -14.60 -23.58 22.01
N GLY A 694 -14.33 -24.69 21.31
CA GLY A 694 -13.72 -24.65 19.99
C GLY A 694 -12.26 -24.21 20.00
N THR A 695 -11.71 -23.95 18.82
CA THR A 695 -10.34 -23.47 18.62
C THR A 695 -10.34 -22.08 17.99
N ALA A 696 -9.32 -21.27 18.29
CA ALA A 696 -9.26 -19.88 17.86
C ALA A 696 -8.89 -19.74 16.38
N MET A 697 -9.72 -19.02 15.62
CA MET A 697 -9.46 -18.69 14.21
C MET A 697 -8.25 -17.77 14.08
N GLY A 698 -7.06 -18.35 13.85
CA GLY A 698 -5.76 -17.67 13.84
C GLY A 698 -4.64 -18.47 14.49
N THR A 699 -4.98 -19.47 15.30
CA THR A 699 -4.05 -20.45 15.89
C THR A 699 -3.56 -21.44 14.82
N LYS A 700 -2.26 -21.78 14.82
CA LYS A 700 -1.60 -22.50 13.70
C LYS A 700 -2.08 -23.93 13.51
N VAL A 701 -2.22 -24.68 14.59
CA VAL A 701 -2.70 -26.08 14.56
C VAL A 701 -4.20 -26.18 14.25
N ALA A 702 -4.96 -25.08 14.31
CA ALA A 702 -6.42 -25.12 14.23
C ALA A 702 -6.99 -25.79 12.95
N PRO A 703 -6.46 -25.56 11.73
CA PRO A 703 -6.96 -26.25 10.54
C PRO A 703 -6.60 -27.74 10.53
N THR A 704 -5.41 -28.10 11.03
CA THR A 704 -4.94 -29.48 11.16
C THR A 704 -5.80 -30.25 12.17
N TYR A 705 -6.03 -29.67 13.35
CA TYR A 705 -6.95 -30.16 14.38
C TYR A 705 -8.37 -30.34 13.86
N ALA A 706 -8.95 -29.32 13.21
CA ALA A 706 -10.30 -29.41 12.64
C ALA A 706 -10.41 -30.46 11.52
N THR A 707 -9.37 -30.64 10.71
CA THR A 707 -9.34 -31.66 9.64
C THR A 707 -9.37 -33.07 10.20
N LEU A 708 -8.59 -33.34 11.25
CA LEU A 708 -8.51 -34.63 11.93
C LEU A 708 -9.77 -34.93 12.77
N PHE A 709 -10.31 -33.93 13.48
CA PHE A 709 -11.58 -34.05 14.19
C PHE A 709 -12.73 -34.42 13.26
N MET A 710 -12.87 -33.70 12.14
CA MET A 710 -13.88 -34.04 11.13
C MET A 710 -13.61 -35.41 10.50
N GLY A 711 -12.34 -35.77 10.26
CA GLY A 711 -11.95 -37.11 9.80
C GLY A 711 -12.38 -38.24 10.74
N TYR A 712 -12.34 -38.01 12.05
CA TYR A 712 -12.79 -38.96 13.05
C TYR A 712 -14.32 -39.11 13.08
N LEU A 713 -15.06 -38.01 12.89
CA LEU A 713 -16.53 -38.08 12.71
C LEU A 713 -16.91 -38.76 11.39
N GLU A 714 -16.12 -38.58 10.32
CA GLU A 714 -16.32 -39.23 9.02
C GLU A 714 -16.13 -40.76 9.11
N GLU A 715 -15.20 -41.26 9.92
CA GLU A 715 -15.06 -42.70 10.17
C GLU A 715 -16.31 -43.27 10.87
N LYS A 716 -16.86 -42.56 11.87
CA LYS A 716 -18.13 -42.91 12.53
C LYS A 716 -19.33 -42.84 11.56
N LEU A 717 -19.32 -41.88 10.62
CA LEU A 717 -20.33 -41.77 9.56
C LEU A 717 -20.29 -42.97 8.62
N PHE A 718 -19.11 -43.40 8.18
CA PHE A 718 -19.00 -44.51 7.24
C PHE A 718 -19.56 -45.79 7.84
N SER A 719 -19.22 -46.14 9.10
CA SER A 719 -19.81 -47.30 9.79
C SER A 719 -21.34 -47.18 9.91
N ARG A 720 -21.87 -46.06 10.42
CA ARG A 720 -23.34 -45.86 10.51
C ARG A 720 -24.06 -45.91 9.15
N THR A 721 -23.37 -45.58 8.06
CA THR A 721 -23.90 -45.68 6.70
C THR A 721 -23.96 -47.14 6.23
N GLU A 722 -22.99 -47.97 6.64
CA GLU A 722 -23.01 -49.42 6.41
C GLU A 722 -24.14 -50.09 7.22
N ASP A 723 -24.37 -49.65 8.47
CA ASP A 723 -25.42 -50.16 9.35
C ASP A 723 -26.85 -49.82 8.88
N VAL A 724 -27.09 -48.59 8.43
CA VAL A 724 -28.44 -48.07 8.13
C VAL A 724 -28.87 -48.27 6.67
N PHE A 725 -27.90 -48.47 5.76
CA PHE A 725 -28.19 -48.74 4.36
C PHE A 725 -27.68 -50.12 3.96
N ASP A 726 -26.39 -50.22 3.60
CA ASP A 726 -25.73 -51.45 3.19
C ASP A 726 -24.21 -51.23 3.07
N ALA A 727 -23.43 -52.32 3.18
CA ALA A 727 -21.97 -52.27 3.13
C ALA A 727 -21.38 -51.78 1.80
N ASN A 728 -22.11 -51.93 0.67
CA ASN A 728 -21.65 -51.42 -0.62
C ASN A 728 -21.81 -49.90 -0.69
N PHE A 729 -22.93 -49.37 -0.18
CA PHE A 729 -23.21 -47.95 -0.12
C PHE A 729 -22.32 -47.21 0.86
N GLY A 730 -22.06 -47.75 2.06
CA GLY A 730 -21.08 -47.15 2.97
C GLY A 730 -19.67 -47.06 2.37
N ASN A 731 -19.26 -48.08 1.61
CA ASN A 731 -18.01 -48.03 0.83
C ASN A 731 -18.07 -47.08 -0.37
N CYS A 732 -19.24 -46.85 -0.96
CA CYS A 732 -19.45 -45.80 -1.97
C CYS A 732 -19.27 -44.41 -1.36
N ILE A 733 -19.89 -44.13 -0.21
CA ILE A 733 -19.72 -42.87 0.54
C ILE A 733 -18.25 -42.68 0.95
N ARG A 734 -17.59 -43.69 1.53
CA ARG A 734 -16.16 -43.62 1.92
C ARG A 734 -15.24 -43.25 0.75
N LYS A 735 -15.57 -43.65 -0.48
CA LYS A 735 -14.84 -43.28 -1.71
C LYS A 735 -15.22 -41.89 -2.24
N ASN A 736 -16.51 -41.57 -2.31
CA ASN A 736 -17.03 -40.41 -3.04
C ASN A 736 -17.28 -39.16 -2.18
N TRP A 737 -17.36 -39.28 -0.87
CA TRP A 737 -17.41 -38.14 0.04
C TRP A 737 -16.06 -37.41 0.03
N LYS A 738 -16.04 -36.11 -0.23
CA LYS A 738 -14.84 -35.28 -0.29
C LYS A 738 -15.04 -33.97 0.46
N ARG A 739 -14.00 -33.51 1.16
CA ARG A 739 -14.06 -32.36 2.07
C ARG A 739 -12.79 -31.53 2.04
N TYR A 740 -12.97 -30.22 2.03
CA TYR A 740 -11.94 -29.22 2.22
C TYR A 740 -12.32 -28.38 3.45
N LEU A 741 -11.64 -28.61 4.58
CA LEU A 741 -11.92 -27.98 5.87
C LEU A 741 -13.40 -28.15 6.29
N ASP A 742 -14.20 -27.09 6.15
CA ASP A 742 -15.63 -26.95 6.46
C ASP A 742 -16.57 -27.14 5.23
N ASP A 743 -16.06 -27.04 3.99
CA ASP A 743 -16.82 -27.29 2.76
C ASP A 743 -16.75 -28.80 2.39
N CYS A 744 -17.90 -29.48 2.28
CA CYS A 744 -18.01 -30.91 1.87
C CYS A 744 -18.80 -31.08 0.56
N PHE A 745 -18.52 -32.13 -0.23
CA PHE A 745 -19.17 -32.42 -1.52
C PHE A 745 -19.32 -33.93 -1.77
N ILE A 746 -20.41 -34.32 -2.46
CA ILE A 746 -20.60 -35.67 -2.98
C ILE A 746 -21.51 -35.70 -4.22
N PHE A 747 -21.24 -36.63 -5.15
CA PHE A 747 -22.16 -37.02 -6.22
C PHE A 747 -23.15 -38.06 -5.68
N TRP A 748 -24.45 -37.77 -5.69
CA TRP A 748 -25.48 -38.60 -5.07
C TRP A 748 -26.39 -39.28 -6.09
N ASN A 749 -26.46 -40.61 -6.07
CA ASN A 749 -27.22 -41.42 -7.03
C ASN A 749 -28.39 -42.22 -6.41
N ARG A 750 -28.74 -41.97 -5.14
CA ARG A 750 -29.91 -42.58 -4.45
C ARG A 750 -31.10 -41.62 -4.39
N SER A 751 -32.21 -42.09 -3.79
CA SER A 751 -33.45 -41.30 -3.64
C SER A 751 -33.25 -40.03 -2.80
N LEU A 752 -34.25 -39.15 -2.83
CA LEU A 752 -34.30 -37.98 -1.93
C LEU A 752 -34.51 -38.39 -0.47
N ASP A 753 -35.27 -39.44 -0.21
CA ASP A 753 -35.52 -39.92 1.16
C ASP A 753 -34.25 -40.51 1.77
N ASP A 754 -33.43 -41.20 0.98
CA ASP A 754 -32.12 -41.68 1.42
C ASP A 754 -31.14 -40.52 1.66
N LEU A 755 -31.23 -39.44 0.88
CA LEU A 755 -30.44 -38.23 1.09
C LEU A 755 -30.82 -37.54 2.41
N ASN A 756 -32.12 -37.46 2.71
CA ASN A 756 -32.63 -36.92 3.96
C ASN A 756 -32.15 -37.78 5.15
N LYS A 757 -32.33 -39.11 5.10
CA LYS A 757 -31.79 -40.05 6.12
C LYS A 757 -30.29 -39.87 6.33
N PHE A 758 -29.52 -39.68 5.25
CA PHE A 758 -28.07 -39.47 5.34
C PHE A 758 -27.70 -38.10 5.94
N HIS A 759 -28.49 -37.06 5.68
CA HIS A 759 -28.36 -35.75 6.33
C HIS A 759 -28.72 -35.81 7.82
N ASP A 760 -29.72 -36.59 8.20
CA ASP A 760 -30.05 -36.87 9.60
C ASP A 760 -28.93 -37.65 10.31
N LEU A 761 -28.33 -38.67 9.65
CA LEU A 761 -27.17 -39.38 10.18
C LEU A 761 -25.96 -38.47 10.39
N LEU A 762 -25.69 -37.55 9.44
CA LEU A 762 -24.65 -36.52 9.55
C LEU A 762 -24.86 -35.61 10.77
N ASN A 763 -26.06 -35.06 10.95
CA ASN A 763 -26.38 -34.21 12.10
C ASN A 763 -26.44 -35.00 13.42
N GLY A 764 -26.73 -36.30 13.35
CA GLY A 764 -26.69 -37.24 14.47
C GLY A 764 -25.29 -37.70 14.88
N LEU A 765 -24.21 -37.31 14.18
CA LEU A 765 -22.84 -37.67 14.56
C LEU A 765 -22.40 -37.03 15.88
N HIS A 766 -22.70 -35.74 16.07
CA HIS A 766 -22.37 -35.01 17.29
C HIS A 766 -23.25 -33.77 17.49
N THR A 767 -23.82 -33.59 18.68
CA THR A 767 -24.82 -32.53 18.98
C THR A 767 -24.32 -31.10 18.73
N SER A 768 -23.02 -30.83 18.86
CA SER A 768 -22.45 -29.50 18.58
C SER A 768 -22.09 -29.24 17.12
N ILE A 769 -22.10 -30.26 16.25
CA ILE A 769 -21.68 -30.16 14.85
C ILE A 769 -22.91 -30.36 13.97
N GLN A 770 -23.29 -29.34 13.21
CA GLN A 770 -24.49 -29.37 12.36
C GLN A 770 -24.12 -28.95 10.94
N PHE A 771 -24.68 -29.65 9.95
CA PHE A 771 -24.39 -29.49 8.53
C PHE A 771 -25.60 -28.84 7.83
N THR A 772 -25.38 -27.79 7.03
CA THR A 772 -26.41 -27.30 6.10
C THR A 772 -26.18 -27.86 4.70
N MET A 773 -27.22 -28.44 4.09
CA MET A 773 -27.16 -29.08 2.77
C MET A 773 -27.62 -28.11 1.65
N GLU A 774 -26.85 -28.04 0.56
CA GLU A 774 -27.25 -27.45 -0.72
C GLU A 774 -27.27 -28.56 -1.79
N GLN A 775 -28.36 -28.71 -2.56
CA GLN A 775 -28.49 -29.73 -3.62
C GLN A 775 -28.87 -29.12 -4.95
N SER A 776 -28.39 -29.69 -6.06
CA SER A 776 -28.70 -29.26 -7.42
C SER A 776 -28.60 -30.39 -8.44
N GLU A 777 -29.47 -30.36 -9.44
CA GLU A 777 -29.46 -31.33 -10.56
C GLU A 777 -28.71 -30.81 -11.80
N LYS A 778 -28.31 -29.52 -11.80
CA LYS A 778 -27.71 -28.82 -12.96
C LYS A 778 -26.37 -28.17 -12.67
N GLU A 779 -26.28 -27.33 -11.64
CA GLU A 779 -25.00 -26.69 -11.29
C GLU A 779 -24.87 -26.44 -9.78
N LEU A 780 -23.66 -26.62 -9.25
CA LEU A 780 -23.36 -26.44 -7.83
C LEU A 780 -21.94 -25.88 -7.63
N PRO A 781 -21.75 -24.86 -6.78
CA PRO A 781 -20.42 -24.34 -6.47
C PRO A 781 -19.71 -25.17 -5.38
N PHE A 782 -18.45 -25.48 -5.60
CA PHE A 782 -17.54 -26.02 -4.57
C PHE A 782 -16.17 -25.35 -4.69
N LEU A 783 -15.63 -24.82 -3.59
CA LEU A 783 -14.42 -23.98 -3.58
C LEU A 783 -14.52 -22.81 -4.59
N ASP A 784 -13.53 -22.65 -5.47
CA ASP A 784 -13.53 -21.66 -6.56
C ASP A 784 -14.15 -22.18 -7.87
N ILE A 785 -14.75 -23.38 -7.87
CA ILE A 785 -15.23 -24.12 -9.04
C ILE A 785 -16.77 -24.14 -9.07
N LEU A 786 -17.36 -23.93 -10.24
CA LEU A 786 -18.75 -24.25 -10.52
C LEU A 786 -18.79 -25.58 -11.28
N ILE A 787 -19.34 -26.62 -10.66
CA ILE A 787 -19.61 -27.90 -11.31
C ILE A 787 -20.91 -27.74 -12.08
N ILE A 788 -20.93 -28.08 -13.37
CA ILE A 788 -22.09 -27.97 -14.26
C ILE A 788 -22.34 -29.33 -14.92
N LYS A 789 -23.50 -29.92 -14.67
CA LYS A 789 -23.98 -31.17 -15.24
C LYS A 789 -24.86 -30.89 -16.46
N GLU A 790 -24.41 -31.34 -17.61
CA GLU A 790 -25.09 -31.26 -18.91
C GLU A 790 -25.48 -32.69 -19.29
N ASP A 791 -26.74 -33.05 -19.00
CA ASP A 791 -27.25 -34.43 -19.02
C ASP A 791 -26.38 -35.39 -18.20
N ASN A 792 -25.65 -36.30 -18.85
CA ASN A 792 -24.72 -37.23 -18.18
C ASN A 792 -23.29 -36.68 -18.07
N ARG A 793 -22.98 -35.52 -18.66
CA ARG A 793 -21.62 -34.99 -18.74
C ARG A 793 -21.36 -33.96 -17.65
N ILE A 794 -20.19 -34.02 -17.01
CA ILE A 794 -19.72 -32.95 -16.13
C ILE A 794 -18.82 -31.99 -16.90
N THR A 795 -19.07 -30.70 -16.71
CA THR A 795 -18.20 -29.59 -17.11
C THR A 795 -17.92 -28.70 -15.91
N THR A 796 -16.89 -27.87 -16.00
CA THR A 796 -16.47 -26.97 -14.92
C THR A 796 -16.25 -25.56 -15.44
N ASP A 797 -16.64 -24.57 -14.64
CA ASP A 797 -16.39 -23.14 -14.87
C ASP A 797 -15.90 -22.47 -13.57
N LEU A 798 -15.47 -21.21 -13.65
CA LEU A 798 -15.08 -20.43 -12.49
C LEU A 798 -16.29 -19.89 -11.72
N PHE A 799 -16.31 -20.17 -10.42
CA PHE A 799 -17.31 -19.61 -9.53
C PHE A 799 -16.83 -18.28 -8.91
N TYR A 800 -17.76 -17.34 -8.77
CA TYR A 800 -17.57 -16.08 -8.04
C TYR A 800 -18.83 -15.81 -7.21
N LYS A 801 -18.68 -15.40 -5.95
CA LYS A 801 -19.83 -14.95 -5.15
C LYS A 801 -20.36 -13.62 -5.71
N SER A 802 -21.66 -13.36 -5.59
CA SER A 802 -22.36 -12.17 -6.13
C SER A 802 -21.77 -10.82 -5.69
N THR A 803 -21.05 -10.79 -4.56
CA THR A 803 -20.37 -9.61 -4.02
C THR A 803 -18.89 -9.50 -4.45
N ASP A 804 -18.41 -10.23 -5.47
CA ASP A 804 -17.02 -10.14 -5.91
C ASP A 804 -16.73 -8.91 -6.78
N THR A 805 -15.86 -8.04 -6.26
CA THR A 805 -15.48 -6.76 -6.86
C THR A 805 -14.49 -6.85 -8.02
N HIS A 806 -13.95 -8.04 -8.29
CA HIS A 806 -12.92 -8.30 -9.31
C HIS A 806 -11.71 -7.33 -9.18
N GLN A 807 -11.37 -6.96 -7.94
CA GLN A 807 -10.37 -5.94 -7.61
C GLN A 807 -8.93 -6.48 -7.70
N TYR A 808 -8.48 -6.73 -8.93
CA TYR A 808 -7.09 -7.02 -9.23
C TYR A 808 -6.20 -5.77 -9.00
N LEU A 809 -4.90 -6.00 -8.78
CA LEU A 809 -3.94 -4.96 -8.43
C LEU A 809 -3.69 -3.96 -9.57
N ILE A 810 -4.03 -2.67 -9.40
CA ILE A 810 -3.76 -1.61 -10.39
C ILE A 810 -2.29 -1.61 -10.85
N PHE A 811 -2.07 -1.54 -12.17
CA PHE A 811 -0.75 -1.63 -12.81
C PHE A 811 0.23 -0.50 -12.39
N SER A 812 -0.27 0.68 -11.99
CA SER A 812 0.56 1.78 -11.45
C SER A 812 1.06 1.55 -10.02
N SER A 813 0.64 0.48 -9.34
CA SER A 813 1.03 0.20 -7.97
C SER A 813 2.54 -0.03 -7.79
N CYS A 814 3.11 0.36 -6.65
CA CYS A 814 4.54 0.26 -6.35
C CYS A 814 4.94 -1.17 -5.89
N HIS A 815 4.73 -2.11 -6.81
CA HIS A 815 5.13 -3.50 -6.71
C HIS A 815 6.26 -3.81 -7.70
N PRO A 816 7.11 -4.81 -7.42
CA PRO A 816 8.09 -5.30 -8.38
C PRO A 816 7.47 -5.62 -9.74
N SER A 817 8.14 -5.26 -10.83
CA SER A 817 7.60 -5.41 -12.19
C SER A 817 7.33 -6.87 -12.59
N HIS A 818 7.98 -7.85 -11.96
CA HIS A 818 7.63 -9.27 -12.15
C HIS A 818 6.26 -9.60 -11.51
N THR A 819 5.99 -9.14 -10.29
CA THR A 819 4.73 -9.39 -9.58
C THR A 819 3.55 -8.92 -10.42
N LYS A 820 3.65 -7.71 -10.98
CA LYS A 820 2.60 -7.16 -11.85
C LYS A 820 2.48 -7.91 -13.17
N ARG A 821 3.59 -8.17 -13.88
CA ARG A 821 3.56 -8.89 -15.17
C ARG A 821 3.04 -10.33 -15.07
N ASN A 822 3.18 -10.98 -13.93
CA ASN A 822 2.69 -12.35 -13.75
C ASN A 822 1.20 -12.44 -13.42
N ILE A 823 0.53 -11.35 -13.02
CA ILE A 823 -0.90 -11.36 -12.66
C ILE A 823 -1.80 -11.77 -13.84
N PRO A 824 -1.69 -11.18 -15.06
CA PRO A 824 -2.48 -11.62 -16.21
C PRO A 824 -2.30 -13.11 -16.53
N PHE A 825 -1.05 -13.60 -16.50
CA PHE A 825 -0.73 -15.00 -16.78
C PHE A 825 -1.30 -15.95 -15.73
N ASN A 826 -1.16 -15.65 -14.43
CA ASN A 826 -1.65 -16.53 -13.38
C ASN A 826 -3.19 -16.58 -13.36
N LEU A 827 -3.87 -15.48 -13.68
CA LEU A 827 -5.33 -15.44 -13.80
C LEU A 827 -5.82 -16.18 -15.05
N ALA A 828 -5.15 -16.00 -16.20
CA ALA A 828 -5.46 -16.76 -17.41
C ALA A 828 -5.18 -18.27 -17.22
N ARG A 829 -4.08 -18.63 -16.54
CA ARG A 829 -3.75 -20.03 -16.19
C ARG A 829 -4.81 -20.65 -15.28
N ARG A 830 -5.31 -19.91 -14.26
CA ARG A 830 -6.44 -20.35 -13.40
C ARG A 830 -7.69 -20.64 -14.24
N ILE A 831 -8.03 -19.77 -15.20
CA ILE A 831 -9.12 -20.02 -16.16
C ILE A 831 -8.86 -21.29 -16.98
N CYS A 832 -7.67 -21.45 -17.58
CA CYS A 832 -7.36 -22.64 -18.38
C CYS A 832 -7.31 -23.95 -17.57
N THR A 833 -7.04 -23.90 -16.27
CA THR A 833 -6.99 -25.08 -15.38
C THR A 833 -8.39 -25.52 -14.97
N ILE A 834 -9.25 -24.56 -14.57
CA ILE A 834 -10.59 -24.81 -14.03
C ILE A 834 -11.63 -24.99 -15.13
N VAL A 835 -11.64 -24.13 -16.17
CA VAL A 835 -12.71 -24.12 -17.17
C VAL A 835 -12.47 -25.20 -18.23
N SER A 836 -13.31 -26.24 -18.25
CA SER A 836 -13.14 -27.40 -19.14
C SER A 836 -13.71 -27.17 -20.54
N ASP A 837 -14.87 -26.53 -20.67
CA ASP A 837 -15.45 -26.15 -21.96
C ASP A 837 -14.65 -25.03 -22.62
N GLN A 838 -14.27 -25.24 -23.89
CA GLN A 838 -13.54 -24.28 -24.70
C GLN A 838 -14.34 -23.01 -24.99
N HIS A 839 -15.67 -23.06 -25.15
CA HIS A 839 -16.46 -21.84 -25.41
C HIS A 839 -16.55 -20.94 -24.17
N ARG A 840 -16.92 -21.51 -23.01
CA ARG A 840 -16.87 -20.85 -21.70
C ARG A 840 -15.46 -20.33 -21.41
N ARG A 841 -14.40 -21.10 -21.69
CA ARG A 841 -13.01 -20.67 -21.48
C ARG A 841 -12.66 -19.40 -22.28
N GLU A 842 -13.02 -19.33 -23.56
CA GLU A 842 -12.80 -18.11 -24.36
C GLU A 842 -13.63 -16.92 -23.85
N LYS A 843 -14.86 -17.15 -23.37
CA LYS A 843 -15.69 -16.12 -22.71
C LYS A 843 -15.02 -15.59 -21.43
N ARG A 844 -14.59 -16.47 -20.53
CA ARG A 844 -13.90 -16.11 -19.28
C ARG A 844 -12.58 -15.36 -19.52
N LEU A 845 -11.84 -15.71 -20.58
CA LEU A 845 -10.61 -14.98 -20.96
C LEU A 845 -10.91 -13.58 -21.50
N LYS A 846 -12.02 -13.37 -22.23
CA LYS A 846 -12.51 -12.04 -22.65
C LYS A 846 -12.93 -11.20 -21.43
N GLU A 847 -13.66 -11.79 -20.48
CA GLU A 847 -14.03 -11.16 -19.20
C GLU A 847 -12.78 -10.72 -18.41
N LEU A 848 -11.79 -11.61 -18.27
CA LEU A 848 -10.50 -11.30 -17.62
C LEU A 848 -9.77 -10.13 -18.32
N LYS A 849 -9.74 -10.11 -19.66
CA LYS A 849 -9.14 -9.01 -20.42
C LYS A 849 -9.80 -7.68 -20.10
N PHE A 850 -11.13 -7.62 -20.05
CA PHE A 850 -11.87 -6.42 -19.63
C PHE A 850 -11.51 -5.97 -18.20
N PHE A 851 -11.49 -6.90 -17.23
CA PHE A 851 -11.13 -6.58 -15.85
C PHE A 851 -9.69 -6.04 -15.72
N LEU A 852 -8.72 -6.64 -16.42
CA LEU A 852 -7.32 -6.18 -16.40
C LEU A 852 -7.14 -4.81 -17.07
N LEU A 853 -7.88 -4.52 -18.14
CA LEU A 853 -7.89 -3.19 -18.77
C LEU A 853 -8.43 -2.12 -17.81
N LYS A 854 -9.50 -2.42 -17.05
CA LYS A 854 -10.01 -1.54 -15.96
C LYS A 854 -8.94 -1.24 -14.90
N GLN A 855 -8.03 -2.19 -14.64
CA GLN A 855 -6.87 -2.02 -13.73
C GLN A 855 -5.61 -1.44 -14.42
N ASN A 856 -5.74 -0.89 -15.63
CA ASN A 856 -4.71 -0.21 -16.43
C ASN A 856 -3.53 -1.11 -16.88
N TYR A 857 -3.79 -2.39 -17.13
CA TYR A 857 -2.78 -3.28 -17.72
C TYR A 857 -2.60 -3.03 -19.24
N PRO A 858 -1.36 -3.06 -19.78
CA PRO A 858 -1.12 -2.96 -21.21
C PRO A 858 -1.73 -4.14 -22.00
N VAL A 859 -2.45 -3.85 -23.09
CA VAL A 859 -3.10 -4.84 -23.97
C VAL A 859 -2.15 -5.99 -24.34
N ASN A 860 -1.00 -5.68 -24.93
CA ASN A 860 -0.01 -6.67 -25.38
C ASN A 860 0.51 -7.57 -24.25
N LEU A 861 0.52 -7.10 -23.00
CA LEU A 861 0.91 -7.90 -21.83
C LEU A 861 -0.20 -8.86 -21.40
N ILE A 862 -1.47 -8.46 -21.53
CA ILE A 862 -2.62 -9.33 -21.27
C ILE A 862 -2.67 -10.42 -22.35
N ASP A 863 -2.54 -10.05 -23.62
CA ASP A 863 -2.71 -10.97 -24.75
C ASP A 863 -1.56 -11.98 -24.84
N ALA A 864 -0.29 -11.55 -24.71
CA ALA A 864 0.84 -12.48 -24.66
C ALA A 864 0.79 -13.39 -23.42
N ALA A 865 0.25 -12.92 -22.29
CA ALA A 865 0.05 -13.74 -21.10
C ALA A 865 -1.13 -14.72 -21.23
N THR A 866 -2.15 -14.37 -22.02
CA THR A 866 -3.32 -15.20 -22.30
C THR A 866 -2.95 -16.32 -23.27
N ASN A 867 -2.26 -16.02 -24.37
CA ASN A 867 -1.80 -17.02 -25.33
C ASN A 867 -0.89 -18.05 -24.65
N ARG A 868 0.12 -17.60 -23.90
CA ARG A 868 0.99 -18.46 -23.10
C ARG A 868 0.28 -19.27 -22.01
N ALA A 869 -0.94 -18.90 -21.62
CA ALA A 869 -1.75 -19.70 -20.71
C ALA A 869 -2.65 -20.72 -21.43
N LYS A 870 -2.91 -20.54 -22.74
CA LYS A 870 -3.57 -21.52 -23.62
C LYS A 870 -2.61 -22.55 -24.20
N GLU A 871 -1.35 -22.15 -24.41
CA GLU A 871 -0.26 -23.00 -24.93
C GLU A 871 0.13 -24.16 -24.00
N ILE A 872 -0.23 -24.10 -22.71
CA ILE A 872 0.08 -25.13 -21.72
C ILE A 872 -1.01 -26.22 -21.70
N PRO A 873 -0.67 -27.51 -21.93
CA PRO A 873 -1.66 -28.60 -21.91
C PRO A 873 -2.39 -28.74 -20.56
N LEU A 874 -3.67 -29.12 -20.60
CA LEU A 874 -4.49 -29.30 -19.39
C LEU A 874 -3.90 -30.30 -18.37
N PRO A 875 -3.24 -31.42 -18.77
CA PRO A 875 -2.54 -32.29 -17.82
C PRO A 875 -1.42 -31.55 -17.05
N GLU A 876 -0.55 -30.79 -17.73
CA GLU A 876 0.51 -30.00 -17.08
C GLU A 876 -0.07 -28.88 -16.18
N LEU A 877 -1.25 -28.35 -16.52
CA LEU A 877 -1.97 -27.41 -15.67
C LEU A 877 -2.51 -28.04 -14.38
N ARG A 878 -2.87 -29.34 -14.41
CA ARG A 878 -3.44 -30.09 -13.27
C ARG A 878 -2.44 -31.01 -12.55
N GLU A 879 -1.21 -31.13 -13.04
CA GLU A 879 -0.14 -31.89 -12.38
C GLU A 879 0.21 -31.36 -10.98
N LYS A 880 0.47 -32.28 -10.05
CA LYS A 880 0.85 -31.93 -8.66
C LYS A 880 2.28 -31.40 -8.65
N SER A 881 2.43 -30.11 -8.35
CA SER A 881 3.72 -29.39 -8.41
C SER A 881 4.82 -30.07 -7.58
N ARG A 882 5.80 -30.66 -8.27
CA ARG A 882 6.96 -31.30 -7.65
C ARG A 882 7.81 -30.23 -6.94
N ARG A 883 8.08 -30.43 -5.64
CA ARG A 883 9.01 -29.55 -4.90
C ARG A 883 10.41 -29.67 -5.51
N ASN A 884 11.00 -28.56 -5.94
CA ASN A 884 12.34 -28.56 -6.51
C ASN A 884 13.39 -28.84 -5.41
N THR A 885 13.99 -30.03 -5.46
CA THR A 885 14.96 -30.53 -4.48
C THR A 885 16.22 -29.66 -4.36
N ASN A 886 16.59 -28.92 -5.40
CA ASN A 886 17.75 -28.01 -5.38
C ASN A 886 17.55 -26.72 -4.55
N SER A 887 16.46 -26.59 -3.78
CA SER A 887 16.17 -25.37 -3.00
C SER A 887 17.27 -24.97 -2.00
N HIS A 888 18.07 -25.92 -1.52
CA HIS A 888 19.17 -25.70 -0.56
C HIS A 888 20.32 -24.85 -1.13
N LYS A 889 20.48 -24.81 -2.47
CA LYS A 889 21.54 -24.02 -3.14
C LYS A 889 21.23 -22.52 -3.24
N ILE A 890 19.96 -22.13 -3.06
CA ILE A 890 19.49 -20.77 -3.38
C ILE A 890 19.80 -19.80 -2.23
N ILE A 891 20.56 -18.74 -2.51
CA ILE A 891 20.92 -17.67 -1.55
C ILE A 891 20.13 -16.39 -1.88
N PRO A 892 18.92 -16.19 -1.33
CA PRO A 892 18.11 -15.02 -1.67
C PRO A 892 18.63 -13.74 -1.02
N PHE A 893 19.01 -12.76 -1.84
CA PHE A 893 19.20 -11.37 -1.44
C PHE A 893 17.82 -10.71 -1.33
N VAL A 894 17.30 -10.63 -0.11
CA VAL A 894 15.95 -10.14 0.19
C VAL A 894 15.98 -8.64 0.49
N THR A 895 15.40 -7.80 -0.37
CA THR A 895 15.30 -6.34 -0.18
C THR A 895 13.85 -5.86 -0.09
N THR A 896 13.55 -4.79 0.67
CA THR A 896 12.26 -4.07 0.49
C THR A 896 12.23 -3.38 -0.87
N HIS A 897 11.20 -3.58 -1.69
CA HIS A 897 11.12 -2.91 -2.99
C HIS A 897 10.87 -1.40 -2.86
N ASN A 898 11.92 -0.59 -3.03
CA ASN A 898 11.78 0.86 -3.11
C ASN A 898 12.46 1.35 -4.40
N PRO A 899 11.75 1.93 -5.38
CA PRO A 899 12.38 2.43 -6.61
C PRO A 899 13.37 3.57 -6.33
N ARG A 900 13.19 4.31 -5.22
CA ARG A 900 14.07 5.42 -4.81
C ARG A 900 15.40 4.95 -4.21
N ASN A 901 15.55 3.66 -3.93
CA ASN A 901 16.80 3.07 -3.46
C ASN A 901 17.68 2.60 -4.63
N LYS A 902 19.00 2.69 -4.46
CA LYS A 902 20.01 2.14 -5.39
C LYS A 902 19.82 0.62 -5.54
N ASN A 903 19.96 0.11 -6.76
CA ASN A 903 19.84 -1.34 -7.04
C ASN A 903 21.12 -2.10 -6.63
N VAL A 904 21.33 -2.30 -5.32
CA VAL A 904 22.51 -3.00 -4.76
C VAL A 904 22.66 -4.42 -5.31
N PHE A 905 21.57 -5.08 -5.73
CA PHE A 905 21.65 -6.38 -6.41
C PHE A 905 22.38 -6.31 -7.77
N LYS A 906 22.38 -5.18 -8.48
CA LYS A 906 23.25 -5.03 -9.67
C LYS A 906 24.71 -5.08 -9.25
N THR A 907 25.09 -4.37 -8.17
CA THR A 907 26.42 -4.47 -7.58
C THR A 907 26.75 -5.91 -7.16
N ALA A 908 25.81 -6.64 -6.56
CA ALA A 908 26.00 -8.04 -6.17
C ALA A 908 26.36 -8.97 -7.34
N LYS A 909 25.80 -8.74 -8.54
CA LYS A 909 26.21 -9.46 -9.75
C LYS A 909 27.51 -8.93 -10.37
N THR A 910 27.72 -7.62 -10.40
CA THR A 910 28.94 -7.04 -11.01
C THR A 910 30.20 -7.28 -10.19
N CYS A 911 30.13 -7.31 -8.85
CA CYS A 911 31.26 -7.66 -7.99
C CYS A 911 31.44 -9.19 -7.85
N LEU A 912 30.57 -10.04 -8.41
CA LEU A 912 30.64 -11.49 -8.20
C LEU A 912 31.99 -12.14 -8.58
N PRO A 913 32.70 -11.71 -9.64
CA PRO A 913 34.01 -12.26 -9.98
C PRO A 913 35.08 -12.10 -8.88
N ILE A 914 34.87 -11.21 -7.90
CA ILE A 914 35.75 -11.11 -6.72
C ILE A 914 35.70 -12.43 -5.94
N LEU A 915 34.52 -12.99 -5.68
CA LEU A 915 34.38 -14.28 -4.96
C LEU A 915 35.08 -15.42 -5.71
N HIS A 916 35.07 -15.38 -7.04
CA HIS A 916 35.64 -16.43 -7.90
C HIS A 916 37.18 -16.38 -8.02
N GLN A 917 37.84 -15.45 -7.31
CA GLN A 917 39.29 -15.45 -7.09
C GLN A 917 39.71 -16.40 -5.94
N SER A 918 38.77 -16.84 -5.10
CA SER A 918 38.97 -17.88 -4.10
C SER A 918 38.38 -19.19 -4.62
N ASP A 919 39.20 -20.22 -4.81
CA ASP A 919 38.76 -21.50 -5.38
C ASP A 919 37.68 -22.19 -4.52
N ASN A 920 37.73 -21.98 -3.20
CA ASN A 920 36.71 -22.45 -2.26
C ASN A 920 35.34 -21.78 -2.55
N LEU A 921 35.31 -20.45 -2.64
CA LEU A 921 34.08 -19.70 -2.91
C LEU A 921 33.58 -19.86 -4.36
N ARG A 922 34.49 -20.16 -5.30
CA ARG A 922 34.18 -20.44 -6.71
C ARG A 922 33.34 -21.71 -6.88
N SER A 923 33.56 -22.73 -6.05
CA SER A 923 32.73 -23.94 -6.05
C SER A 923 31.42 -23.75 -5.27
N LEU A 924 31.47 -23.08 -4.10
CA LEU A 924 30.33 -22.90 -3.20
C LEU A 924 29.25 -21.89 -3.66
N ILE A 925 29.60 -20.89 -4.49
CA ILE A 925 28.72 -19.76 -4.79
C ILE A 925 28.73 -19.39 -6.29
N ASN A 926 27.71 -19.85 -7.02
CA ASN A 926 27.53 -19.57 -8.45
C ASN A 926 26.59 -18.38 -8.70
N GLN A 927 26.65 -17.80 -9.90
CA GLN A 927 25.78 -16.68 -10.29
C GLN A 927 24.28 -17.04 -10.31
N GLN A 928 23.96 -18.33 -10.43
CA GLN A 928 22.59 -18.85 -10.49
C GLN A 928 21.96 -18.93 -9.09
N ASP A 929 22.77 -19.15 -8.06
CA ASP A 929 22.35 -19.32 -6.66
C ASP A 929 21.80 -18.02 -6.04
N ILE A 930 22.35 -16.87 -6.45
CA ILE A 930 22.02 -15.56 -5.88
C ILE A 930 20.80 -14.93 -6.59
N ILE A 931 19.62 -15.08 -5.98
CA ILE A 931 18.35 -14.56 -6.51
C ILE A 931 17.93 -13.21 -5.91
N ASN A 932 17.27 -12.36 -6.73
CA ASN A 932 16.75 -11.05 -6.32
C ASN A 932 15.35 -11.19 -5.71
N SER A 933 15.27 -11.40 -4.39
CA SER A 933 14.01 -11.46 -3.66
C SER A 933 13.57 -10.07 -3.21
N ARG A 934 12.28 -9.74 -3.39
CA ARG A 934 11.74 -8.41 -3.04
C ARG A 934 10.51 -8.49 -2.17
N ARG A 935 10.59 -7.94 -0.96
CA ARG A 935 9.44 -7.79 -0.05
C ARG A 935 8.55 -6.64 -0.52
N GLN A 936 7.24 -6.83 -0.36
CA GLN A 936 6.25 -5.79 -0.62
C GLN A 936 6.40 -4.64 0.40
N PRO A 937 6.35 -3.36 -0.04
CA PRO A 937 6.26 -2.22 0.87
C PRO A 937 4.89 -2.16 1.58
N PRO A 938 4.69 -1.26 2.57
CA PRO A 938 3.36 -1.04 3.15
C PRO A 938 2.31 -0.69 2.07
N ASN A 939 1.31 -1.55 1.94
CA ASN A 939 0.12 -1.35 1.12
C ASN A 939 -0.99 -0.65 1.92
N LEU A 940 -2.07 -0.25 1.25
CA LEU A 940 -3.19 0.41 1.91
C LEU A 940 -3.81 -0.43 3.05
N LYS A 941 -3.85 -1.77 2.92
CA LYS A 941 -4.23 -2.68 4.03
C LYS A 941 -3.40 -2.40 5.29
N ARG A 942 -2.07 -2.40 5.17
CA ARG A 942 -1.13 -2.19 6.29
C ARG A 942 -0.99 -0.73 6.75
N LEU A 943 -1.67 0.21 6.10
CA LEU A 943 -1.68 1.64 6.45
C LEU A 943 -3.02 2.08 7.05
N LEU A 944 -4.13 1.46 6.64
CA LEU A 944 -5.50 1.85 7.00
C LEU A 944 -6.20 0.85 7.93
N THR A 945 -5.95 -0.45 7.78
CA THR A 945 -6.60 -1.47 8.63
C THR A 945 -5.80 -1.68 9.92
N LYS A 946 -6.50 -1.76 11.05
CA LYS A 946 -5.95 -2.01 12.39
C LYS A 946 -6.70 -3.16 13.06
N ALA A 947 -6.01 -3.89 13.94
CA ALA A 947 -6.64 -4.93 14.77
C ALA A 947 -7.30 -4.31 16.00
N ARG A 948 -6.52 -3.55 16.77
CA ARG A 948 -6.91 -2.76 17.95
C ARG A 948 -7.50 -1.40 17.54
N PHE A 949 -8.44 -0.86 18.32
CA PHE A 949 -8.88 0.53 18.17
C PHE A 949 -7.77 1.53 18.54
N THR A 950 -7.74 2.69 17.87
CA THR A 950 -6.65 3.68 18.01
C THR A 950 -6.81 4.64 19.20
N THR A 951 -7.73 4.40 20.15
CA THR A 951 -8.04 5.35 21.24
C THR A 951 -7.12 5.29 22.44
N GLU A 952 -6.32 4.23 22.60
CA GLU A 952 -5.19 4.30 23.52
C GLU A 952 -4.09 5.18 22.92
N THR A 953 -3.96 6.39 23.45
CA THR A 953 -2.64 6.94 23.73
C THR A 953 -1.89 5.93 24.60
N GLU A 954 -1.16 5.00 23.97
CA GLU A 954 -0.20 4.15 24.69
C GLU A 954 0.70 5.09 25.50
N THR A 955 0.53 5.15 26.82
CA THR A 955 1.33 6.03 27.69
C THR A 955 2.72 5.44 27.78
N HIS A 956 3.56 5.79 26.79
CA HIS A 956 4.94 5.38 26.72
C HIS A 956 5.67 5.93 27.94
N VAL A 957 6.05 5.02 28.84
CA VAL A 957 6.52 5.37 30.18
C VAL A 957 7.59 4.37 30.63
N VAL A 958 8.63 4.89 31.26
CA VAL A 958 9.62 4.11 32.00
C VAL A 958 9.10 3.86 33.41
N SER A 959 9.14 2.60 33.83
CA SER A 959 8.70 2.13 35.15
C SER A 959 9.75 1.19 35.75
N GLN A 960 9.79 1.08 37.08
CA GLN A 960 10.50 -0.02 37.74
C GLN A 960 9.77 -1.36 37.48
N CYS A 961 10.45 -2.50 37.65
CA CYS A 961 9.84 -3.80 37.36
C CYS A 961 9.19 -4.50 38.58
N GLN A 962 9.09 -3.78 39.72
CA GLN A 962 8.46 -4.20 40.99
C GLN A 962 8.94 -5.56 41.55
N ASP A 963 10.10 -6.03 41.12
CA ASP A 963 10.73 -7.26 41.60
C ASP A 963 11.72 -6.90 42.71
N PRO A 964 11.49 -7.32 43.98
CA PRO A 964 12.30 -6.89 45.12
C PRO A 964 13.75 -7.38 45.02
N ARG A 965 14.04 -8.41 44.22
CA ARG A 965 15.40 -8.91 43.98
C ARG A 965 16.09 -8.21 42.80
N CYS A 966 15.44 -7.26 42.13
CA CYS A 966 16.01 -6.58 40.99
C CYS A 966 16.86 -5.36 41.41
N GLY A 967 18.15 -5.61 41.65
CA GLY A 967 19.20 -4.60 41.89
C GLY A 967 19.48 -3.61 40.73
N THR A 968 18.50 -3.38 39.87
CA THR A 968 18.46 -2.34 38.83
C THR A 968 17.29 -1.36 39.05
N CYS A 969 16.23 -1.74 39.78
CA CYS A 969 15.12 -0.83 40.09
C CYS A 969 15.57 0.46 40.81
N PRO A 970 16.46 0.41 41.84
CA PRO A 970 16.91 1.63 42.54
C PRO A 970 17.62 2.66 41.66
N TYR A 971 18.17 2.24 40.52
CA TYR A 971 18.86 3.13 39.58
C TYR A 971 17.96 3.62 38.44
N ILE A 972 16.77 3.04 38.25
CA ILE A 972 15.85 3.47 37.19
C ILE A 972 15.18 4.79 37.57
N GLN A 973 15.34 5.79 36.69
CA GLN A 973 14.45 6.96 36.64
C GLN A 973 13.16 6.60 35.90
N THR A 974 12.01 7.05 36.41
CA THR A 974 10.69 6.78 35.84
C THR A 974 10.09 8.03 35.23
N GLY A 975 9.40 7.90 34.08
CA GLY A 975 8.80 9.05 33.39
C GLY A 975 8.44 8.76 31.92
N GLN A 976 7.73 9.69 31.29
CA GLN A 976 7.35 9.62 29.86
C GLN A 976 8.39 10.26 28.93
N SER A 977 9.33 11.03 29.49
CA SER A 977 10.39 11.70 28.75
C SER A 977 11.67 11.79 29.60
N PHE A 978 12.78 12.05 28.93
CA PHE A 978 14.08 12.34 29.54
C PHE A 978 14.64 13.65 28.97
N THR A 979 15.30 14.43 29.82
CA THR A 979 15.93 15.71 29.45
C THR A 979 17.43 15.60 29.60
N PHE A 980 18.16 15.68 28.49
CA PHE A 980 19.63 15.71 28.48
C PHE A 980 20.15 17.04 29.04
N LYS A 981 21.37 17.04 29.61
CA LYS A 981 22.03 18.24 30.19
C LYS A 981 22.08 19.46 29.27
N ASN A 982 22.02 19.27 27.95
CA ASN A 982 21.95 20.35 26.96
C ASN A 982 20.52 20.84 26.63
N GLY A 983 19.54 20.56 27.50
CA GLY A 983 18.15 21.01 27.40
C GLY A 983 17.30 20.26 26.37
N LYS A 984 17.85 19.26 25.67
CA LYS A 984 17.09 18.47 24.68
C LYS A 984 16.23 17.41 25.39
N VAL A 985 14.95 17.38 25.07
CA VAL A 985 13.99 16.40 25.60
C VAL A 985 13.76 15.28 24.58
N PHE A 986 13.64 14.04 25.06
CA PHE A 986 13.14 12.91 24.27
C PHE A 986 11.95 12.24 24.96
N HIS A 987 10.83 12.12 24.26
CA HIS A 987 9.66 11.36 24.72
C HIS A 987 9.81 9.89 24.32
N VAL A 988 9.60 8.97 25.25
CA VAL A 988 9.86 7.55 25.02
C VAL A 988 8.86 6.93 24.04
N ASN A 989 9.26 5.89 23.32
CA ASN A 989 8.50 5.33 22.20
C ASN A 989 7.83 3.96 22.48
N ALA A 990 7.88 3.53 23.75
CA ALA A 990 7.31 2.29 24.25
C ALA A 990 7.25 2.32 25.79
N LYS A 991 6.43 1.46 26.41
CA LYS A 991 6.54 1.15 27.84
C LYS A 991 7.80 0.32 28.11
N MET A 992 8.62 0.72 29.08
CA MET A 992 9.94 0.11 29.38
C MET A 992 10.22 -0.02 30.88
N ASN A 993 11.08 -0.98 31.25
CA ASN A 993 11.52 -1.27 32.62
C ASN A 993 12.81 -2.11 32.66
N CYS A 994 13.30 -2.46 33.86
CA CYS A 994 14.53 -3.26 34.06
C CYS A 994 14.55 -4.61 33.33
N LYS A 995 13.38 -5.22 33.08
CA LYS A 995 13.24 -6.53 32.41
C LYS A 995 13.12 -6.41 30.89
N SER A 996 13.04 -5.19 30.35
CA SER A 996 12.90 -4.92 28.91
C SER A 996 14.19 -5.20 28.14
N LYS A 997 14.05 -5.72 26.91
CA LYS A 997 15.11 -6.02 25.95
C LYS A 997 15.11 -5.04 24.76
N ASN A 998 16.14 -5.10 23.91
CA ASN A 998 16.22 -4.43 22.61
C ASN A 998 16.01 -2.91 22.69
N LEU A 999 16.82 -2.23 23.50
CA LEU A 999 16.61 -0.83 23.82
C LEU A 999 17.92 -0.03 23.89
N ILE A 1000 17.75 1.28 23.85
CA ILE A 1000 18.78 2.30 24.06
C ILE A 1000 18.39 3.07 25.33
N TYR A 1001 19.37 3.21 26.20
CA TYR A 1001 19.27 3.88 27.49
C TYR A 1001 20.25 5.05 27.54
N VAL A 1002 19.98 5.97 28.46
CA VAL A 1002 20.93 6.96 28.93
C VAL A 1002 21.28 6.65 30.38
N MET A 1003 22.56 6.76 30.73
CA MET A 1003 23.04 6.80 32.12
C MET A 1003 23.50 8.22 32.42
N THR A 1004 23.20 8.72 33.63
CA THR A 1004 23.52 10.08 34.04
C THR A 1004 24.32 10.07 35.33
N CYS A 1005 25.43 10.83 35.36
CA CYS A 1005 26.31 10.95 36.52
C CYS A 1005 25.65 11.88 37.56
N PRO A 1006 25.49 11.45 38.83
CA PRO A 1006 24.74 12.21 39.83
C PRO A 1006 25.45 13.51 40.24
N ASN A 1007 26.78 13.54 40.16
CA ASN A 1007 27.62 14.67 40.57
C ASN A 1007 27.64 15.77 39.49
N CYS A 1008 28.10 15.45 38.28
CA CYS A 1008 28.31 16.43 37.21
C CYS A 1008 27.13 16.57 36.21
N GLY A 1009 26.11 15.72 36.31
CA GLY A 1009 24.96 15.67 35.40
C GLY A 1009 25.27 15.22 33.96
N GLU A 1010 26.50 14.80 33.66
CA GLU A 1010 26.88 14.34 32.31
C GLU A 1010 26.23 13.01 31.96
N ASN A 1011 26.04 12.81 30.65
CA ASN A 1011 25.21 11.73 30.10
C ASN A 1011 26.02 10.79 29.20
N TYR A 1012 25.72 9.50 29.30
CA TYR A 1012 26.20 8.41 28.44
C TYR A 1012 25.00 7.73 27.78
N VAL A 1013 24.94 7.68 26.46
CA VAL A 1013 23.97 6.88 25.69
C VAL A 1013 24.56 5.51 25.39
N GLY A 1014 23.78 4.44 25.59
CA GLY A 1014 24.21 3.07 25.26
C GLY A 1014 23.06 2.15 24.88
N GLN A 1015 23.33 1.10 24.09
CA GLN A 1015 22.35 0.08 23.70
C GLN A 1015 22.50 -1.26 24.46
N THR A 1016 21.43 -2.06 24.43
CA THR A 1016 21.48 -3.49 24.75
C THR A 1016 20.42 -4.31 23.98
N GLY A 1017 20.77 -5.54 23.62
CA GLY A 1017 19.82 -6.58 23.19
C GLY A 1017 19.30 -7.45 24.34
N THR A 1018 20.09 -7.63 25.40
CA THR A 1018 19.70 -8.39 26.61
C THR A 1018 18.75 -7.55 27.49
N LYS A 1019 18.34 -8.07 28.66
CA LYS A 1019 17.51 -7.27 29.58
C LYS A 1019 18.35 -6.09 30.08
N LEU A 1020 17.74 -4.93 30.31
CA LEU A 1020 18.42 -3.78 30.89
C LEU A 1020 19.12 -4.13 32.21
N ALA A 1021 18.50 -4.96 33.06
CA ALA A 1021 19.09 -5.43 34.32
C ALA A 1021 20.35 -6.32 34.15
N ASP A 1022 20.51 -6.98 33.00
CA ASP A 1022 21.72 -7.74 32.70
C ASP A 1022 22.85 -6.77 32.27
N ARG A 1023 22.54 -5.77 31.44
CA ARG A 1023 23.51 -4.73 31.04
C ARG A 1023 23.94 -3.82 32.20
N VAL A 1024 23.03 -3.50 33.12
CA VAL A 1024 23.33 -2.72 34.34
C VAL A 1024 24.24 -3.51 35.29
N ARG A 1025 24.10 -4.83 35.37
CA ARG A 1025 25.02 -5.68 36.15
C ARG A 1025 26.46 -5.60 35.62
N VAL A 1026 26.63 -5.63 34.29
CA VAL A 1026 27.93 -5.41 33.64
C VAL A 1026 28.48 -4.02 33.97
N HIS A 1027 27.70 -2.95 33.81
CA HIS A 1027 28.16 -1.59 34.18
C HIS A 1027 28.60 -1.50 35.64
N LYS A 1028 27.84 -2.06 36.59
CA LYS A 1028 28.24 -2.10 38.02
C LYS A 1028 29.55 -2.85 38.26
N GLN A 1029 29.84 -3.90 37.48
CA GLN A 1029 31.13 -4.58 37.53
C GLN A 1029 32.26 -3.69 36.99
N GLN A 1030 32.08 -3.08 35.81
CA GLN A 1030 33.09 -2.24 35.14
C GLN A 1030 33.38 -0.91 35.85
N ILE A 1031 32.45 -0.46 36.69
CA ILE A 1031 32.63 0.65 37.63
C ILE A 1031 33.44 0.19 38.84
N ARG A 1032 33.00 -0.88 39.54
CA ARG A 1032 33.66 -1.37 40.77
C ARG A 1032 35.07 -1.95 40.56
N ASP A 1033 35.31 -2.57 39.40
CA ASP A 1033 36.52 -3.34 39.11
C ASP A 1033 37.23 -2.76 37.86
N PRO A 1034 38.29 -1.96 38.04
CA PRO A 1034 39.06 -1.38 36.94
C PRO A 1034 39.62 -2.39 35.94
N SER A 1035 39.89 -3.63 36.35
CA SER A 1035 40.43 -4.67 35.45
C SER A 1035 39.43 -5.10 34.36
N THR A 1036 38.13 -4.87 34.59
CA THR A 1036 37.04 -5.25 33.68
C THR A 1036 36.56 -4.10 32.78
N ARG A 1037 37.20 -2.92 32.88
CA ARG A 1037 36.70 -1.63 32.40
C ARG A 1037 36.87 -1.43 30.88
N ASN A 1038 35.89 -1.89 30.10
CA ASN A 1038 35.91 -1.79 28.63
C ASN A 1038 35.27 -0.51 28.05
N THR A 1039 34.93 0.49 28.88
CA THR A 1039 34.33 1.77 28.42
C THR A 1039 34.80 2.95 29.27
N PRO A 1040 35.17 4.11 28.67
CA PRO A 1040 35.59 5.30 29.41
C PRO A 1040 34.54 5.81 30.40
N CYS A 1041 33.25 5.74 30.05
CA CYS A 1041 32.16 6.18 30.92
C CYS A 1041 32.13 5.44 32.27
N SER A 1042 32.54 4.17 32.33
CA SER A 1042 32.62 3.41 33.58
C SER A 1042 33.66 3.99 34.55
N GLY A 1043 34.77 4.53 34.04
CA GLY A 1043 35.76 5.24 34.85
C GLY A 1043 35.28 6.61 35.32
N HIS A 1044 34.42 7.27 34.54
CA HIS A 1044 33.76 8.51 34.98
C HIS A 1044 32.74 8.27 36.11
N PHE A 1045 31.91 7.22 36.02
CA PHE A 1045 30.96 6.89 37.10
C PHE A 1045 31.65 6.42 38.39
N ASP A 1046 32.82 5.81 38.27
CA ASP A 1046 33.72 5.51 39.38
C ASP A 1046 34.25 6.83 40.02
N MET A 1047 35.14 7.54 39.32
CA MET A 1047 35.88 8.70 39.86
C MET A 1047 35.01 9.93 40.17
N CYS A 1048 34.03 10.24 39.33
CA CYS A 1048 33.18 11.43 39.46
C CYS A 1048 31.80 11.10 40.05
N GLY A 1049 31.24 9.93 39.71
CA GLY A 1049 29.95 9.47 40.20
C GLY A 1049 29.97 8.80 41.58
N GLY A 1050 31.14 8.57 42.19
CA GLY A 1050 31.28 7.86 43.46
C GLY A 1050 30.80 6.41 43.39
N GLY A 1051 31.02 5.76 42.24
CA GLY A 1051 30.48 4.44 41.92
C GLY A 1051 28.98 4.43 41.57
N SER A 1052 28.31 5.58 41.53
CA SER A 1052 26.86 5.72 41.36
C SER A 1052 26.45 6.37 40.03
N PHE A 1053 25.25 6.03 39.57
CA PHE A 1053 24.64 6.52 38.34
C PHE A 1053 23.12 6.37 38.41
N SER A 1054 22.39 7.16 37.64
CA SER A 1054 20.99 6.86 37.29
C SER A 1054 20.90 6.32 35.86
N ILE A 1055 19.82 5.61 35.51
CA ILE A 1055 19.61 5.06 34.17
C ILE A 1055 18.15 5.18 33.71
N PHE A 1056 17.97 5.55 32.44
CA PHE A 1056 16.65 5.72 31.83
C PHE A 1056 16.63 5.10 30.40
N PRO A 1057 15.90 3.99 30.18
CA PRO A 1057 15.68 3.44 28.83
C PRO A 1057 14.74 4.34 28.03
N PHE A 1058 15.28 5.14 27.10
CA PHE A 1058 14.50 6.12 26.35
C PHE A 1058 13.96 5.62 25.00
N TYR A 1059 14.58 4.62 24.36
CA TYR A 1059 14.13 4.14 23.04
C TYR A 1059 14.17 2.62 22.90
N LYS A 1060 13.02 1.98 22.68
CA LYS A 1060 12.93 0.56 22.33
C LYS A 1060 12.99 0.37 20.81
N VAL A 1061 13.89 -0.49 20.36
CA VAL A 1061 13.98 -0.94 18.96
C VAL A 1061 13.03 -2.13 18.77
N LYS A 1062 12.13 -2.04 17.78
CA LYS A 1062 11.03 -3.02 17.57
C LYS A 1062 11.48 -4.39 17.04
N GLU A 1063 12.77 -4.58 16.80
CA GLU A 1063 13.37 -5.82 16.31
C GLU A 1063 14.67 -6.10 17.07
N ASP A 1064 14.98 -7.37 17.34
CA ASP A 1064 16.32 -7.74 17.82
C ASP A 1064 17.30 -7.70 16.65
N ASN A 1065 17.94 -6.56 16.47
CA ASN A 1065 19.01 -6.37 15.50
C ASN A 1065 20.06 -5.41 16.07
N GLU A 1066 21.24 -5.94 16.31
CA GLU A 1066 22.38 -5.23 16.90
C GLU A 1066 22.85 -4.04 16.06
N GLN A 1067 22.88 -4.19 14.73
CA GLN A 1067 23.30 -3.12 13.81
C GLN A 1067 22.28 -1.99 13.75
N LEU A 1068 20.98 -2.30 13.82
CA LEU A 1068 19.91 -1.30 13.95
C LEU A 1068 19.92 -0.62 15.32
N ARG A 1069 20.34 -1.31 16.39
CA ARG A 1069 20.59 -0.70 17.70
C ARG A 1069 21.77 0.26 17.64
N LYS A 1070 22.92 -0.17 17.12
CA LYS A 1070 24.12 0.67 16.96
C LYS A 1070 23.85 1.89 16.08
N ALA A 1071 23.31 1.71 14.88
CA ALA A 1071 22.93 2.83 14.01
C ALA A 1071 21.84 3.77 14.58
N LYS A 1072 21.15 3.36 15.66
CA LYS A 1072 20.25 4.24 16.44
C LYS A 1072 20.95 4.89 17.64
N GLU A 1073 21.86 4.19 18.28
CA GLU A 1073 22.78 4.69 19.31
C GLU A 1073 23.65 5.80 18.72
N ASP A 1074 24.33 5.56 17.60
CA ASP A 1074 25.10 6.53 16.81
C ASP A 1074 24.28 7.78 16.48
N TYR A 1075 23.06 7.59 15.94
CA TYR A 1075 22.12 8.66 15.59
C TYR A 1075 21.68 9.50 16.81
N PHE A 1076 21.51 8.87 17.97
CA PHE A 1076 21.20 9.59 19.20
C PHE A 1076 22.44 10.25 19.83
N ILE A 1077 23.64 9.70 19.66
CA ILE A 1077 24.90 10.35 20.04
C ILE A 1077 25.13 11.59 19.16
N GLU A 1078 24.92 11.51 17.85
CA GLU A 1078 25.02 12.65 16.91
C GLU A 1078 24.04 13.78 17.28
N ILE A 1079 22.79 13.43 17.59
CA ILE A 1079 21.73 14.39 17.94
C ILE A 1079 21.93 14.98 19.34
N PHE A 1080 22.14 14.16 20.37
CA PHE A 1080 22.17 14.61 21.76
C PHE A 1080 23.57 15.01 22.25
N LYS A 1081 24.63 14.67 21.52
CA LYS A 1081 26.04 14.93 21.87
C LYS A 1081 26.38 14.67 23.36
N PRO A 1082 26.09 13.45 23.88
CA PRO A 1082 26.41 13.05 25.24
C PRO A 1082 27.93 13.02 25.48
N LYS A 1083 28.42 13.79 26.45
CA LYS A 1083 29.86 13.98 26.70
C LYS A 1083 30.61 12.70 27.07
N LEU A 1084 29.92 11.70 27.64
CA LEU A 1084 30.52 10.43 28.08
C LEU A 1084 30.58 9.37 26.96
N ASN A 1085 30.26 9.74 25.72
CA ASN A 1085 30.42 8.91 24.51
C ASN A 1085 31.56 9.37 23.60
N CYS A 1086 32.28 10.42 23.99
CA CYS A 1086 33.43 10.96 23.27
C CYS A 1086 34.74 10.36 23.78
#